data_AF-A0A521IK69-F1
#
_entry.id   AF-A0A521IK69-F1
#
_cell.length_a   1.000
_cell.length_b   1.000
_cell.length_c   1.000
_cell.angle_alpha   90.00
_cell.angle_beta   90.00
_cell.angle_gamma   90.00
#
_symmetry.space_group_name_H-M   'P 1'
#
loop_
_entity.id
_entity.type
_entity.pdbx_description
1 polymer ?
#
loop_
_entity_poly.entity_id
_entity_poly.type
_entity_poly.pdbx_seq_one_letter_code
_entity_poly.pdbx_strand_id
1 'polypeptide(L)'
;DVQHYCHITHSAAGAEYKTYGMDYYDSVLVGGTGDLEWIRALEEARGDDAKIVEEIGCTYLDVMRASLKSEEEPWFEEEKPVVLVSPTWGIHGLLSRYGKDVLQALTDDDRYNIIVRPHPQSFIAEGKLMEELQTTFPDSSNLRWDRRNSGLEAMGQADVMVSDFSGIIFDFLFLFKKPILTFKGIFDKRGRDAMDVDREPWNLEILDRIGRTLGEEDLPHLSAIISATLQDPVSFEASFQEAQMGMDRYPGESGRRGADFIERTLNTLPRTKEAISKPVSSEPQGWTGKIRAAVSTLFDPSFYLEAFFALVLFYGYLLIGKRILVVDGFNYKFVTQGLPWVAKVLPLPLIGSLALIWIRERGACSFVRTREPFSLKELWLLLFPMAPITQYVIANQDILLFGDSLAVLGFFLTLSFGMVILVPYFLSPLMRKHFTVTIGLALAFHLFNMANFIGIFGMGRKRIQVPLFLAIALMIFVLYGINKKGLYVFSVLFFVVTLGSAVYSTLGIGEERVTTQSGKVAVVAGRSAQKTPDVYLLIYDSYPNEETLEFYGIDNRQMYESLLEKGFAIYDGTYSVGPISLESMSHVFDFEKAGWSTNLRKILAQDANGLKIFKEAGYTNHSIMPNDYMVRGVQIDPSVHDSYFPNPEDGDVNIKSSRILISAISEGVFRFDAAFGHTSGEEFIREKRQFLGKRSEQPRFLYTHVDRPGHTTDIGVLADNETELWEERLRIANGELEDDLAVVLEHNPDALIIVAADHGPYLTKNGKDLNVPAYSLGDITRYDVQDRYGTLLAIRWPEKGYETRYDIRILQDVLPAVFAYIYGDDALFDRLRMERKTLYPYVTGGVVVEDGIVVGGADDGKPLFDRVGIRVLKDR
;
A
#
# COMPACT_ATOMS: atom_id res chain seq x y z
N ASP A 1 -35.13 28.08 6.11
CA ASP A 1 -35.49 27.80 7.50
C ASP A 1 -36.48 26.67 7.58
N VAL A 2 -36.29 25.75 8.52
CA VAL A 2 -37.24 24.65 8.79
C VAL A 2 -38.53 25.27 9.31
N GLN A 3 -39.67 24.88 8.74
CA GLN A 3 -40.99 25.44 9.07
C GLN A 3 -41.70 24.66 10.19
N HIS A 4 -41.33 23.40 10.42
CA HIS A 4 -41.94 22.51 11.42
C HIS A 4 -41.01 21.34 11.75
N TYR A 5 -40.75 21.11 13.03
CA TYR A 5 -40.05 19.95 13.59
C TYR A 5 -41.06 18.95 14.14
N CYS A 6 -41.14 17.79 13.51
CA CYS A 6 -42.00 16.68 13.93
C CYS A 6 -41.14 15.52 14.44
N HIS A 7 -41.42 15.02 15.65
CA HIS A 7 -40.81 13.82 16.21
C HIS A 7 -41.81 12.66 16.19
N ILE A 8 -41.30 11.44 16.01
CA ILE A 8 -42.07 10.21 16.16
C ILE A 8 -41.38 9.30 17.16
N THR A 9 -42.11 8.80 18.16
CA THR A 9 -41.53 7.92 19.17
C THR A 9 -40.99 6.64 18.53
N HIS A 10 -39.80 6.22 18.97
CA HIS A 10 -39.03 5.15 18.34
C HIS A 10 -39.21 3.78 19.01
N SER A 11 -39.92 3.71 20.14
CA SER A 11 -40.09 2.49 20.93
C SER A 11 -41.44 2.45 21.63
N ALA A 12 -41.90 1.25 22.00
CA ALA A 12 -43.07 1.04 22.85
C ALA A 12 -42.75 1.16 24.36
N ALA A 13 -41.53 1.58 24.72
CA ALA A 13 -41.17 1.91 26.10
C ALA A 13 -41.45 3.38 26.44
N GLY A 14 -42.12 4.11 25.55
CA GLY A 14 -42.58 5.48 25.77
C GLY A 14 -41.61 6.60 25.44
N ALA A 15 -42.04 7.82 25.77
CA ALA A 15 -41.44 9.10 25.40
C ALA A 15 -40.60 9.71 26.53
N GLU A 16 -40.03 8.87 27.39
CA GLU A 16 -39.01 9.30 28.36
C GLU A 16 -37.64 9.37 27.68
N TYR A 17 -37.05 10.56 27.63
CA TYR A 17 -35.78 10.83 26.98
C TYR A 17 -34.80 11.51 27.94
N LYS A 18 -33.61 11.85 27.44
CA LYS A 18 -32.72 12.78 28.13
C LYS A 18 -33.40 14.13 28.27
N THR A 19 -33.06 14.86 29.34
CA THR A 19 -33.65 16.17 29.64
C THR A 19 -33.68 17.07 28.40
N TYR A 20 -34.84 17.67 28.13
CA TYR A 20 -35.16 18.52 26.97
C TYR A 20 -35.27 17.79 25.63
N GLY A 21 -35.45 16.47 25.64
CA GLY A 21 -35.46 15.63 24.43
C GLY A 21 -36.60 15.91 23.46
N MET A 22 -37.71 16.48 23.95
CA MET A 22 -38.94 16.71 23.17
C MET A 22 -39.37 18.19 23.07
N ASP A 23 -38.67 19.06 23.78
CA ASP A 23 -39.17 20.40 24.13
C ASP A 23 -39.20 21.32 22.91
N TYR A 24 -38.25 21.16 22.00
CA TYR A 24 -38.10 22.00 20.81
C TYR A 24 -38.78 21.46 19.55
N TYR A 25 -39.60 20.41 19.67
CA TYR A 25 -40.44 19.95 18.57
C TYR A 25 -41.80 20.65 18.56
N ASP A 26 -42.25 21.05 17.37
CA ASP A 26 -43.57 21.63 17.13
C ASP A 26 -44.68 20.57 17.25
N SER A 27 -44.37 19.31 16.90
CA SER A 27 -45.28 18.18 17.09
C SER A 27 -44.56 16.90 17.47
N VAL A 28 -45.21 16.08 18.30
CA VAL A 28 -44.75 14.75 18.70
C VAL A 28 -45.83 13.71 18.41
N LEU A 29 -45.48 12.71 17.59
CA LEU A 29 -46.33 11.58 17.26
C LEU A 29 -46.01 10.44 18.23
N VAL A 30 -46.99 10.07 19.03
CA VAL A 30 -46.81 9.17 20.17
C VAL A 30 -47.57 7.86 20.00
N GLY A 31 -47.18 6.86 20.79
CA GLY A 31 -47.81 5.55 20.77
C GLY A 31 -49.25 5.55 21.30
N GLY A 32 -49.54 6.39 22.30
CA GLY A 32 -50.86 6.51 22.90
C GLY A 32 -50.90 7.47 24.09
N THR A 33 -51.93 7.28 24.93
CA THR A 33 -52.26 8.19 26.03
C THR A 33 -51.15 8.34 27.08
N GLY A 34 -50.34 7.30 27.31
CA GLY A 34 -49.28 7.32 28.32
C GLY A 34 -48.18 8.34 28.00
N ASP A 35 -47.74 8.37 26.74
CA ASP A 35 -46.77 9.36 26.26
C ASP A 35 -47.37 10.76 26.17
N LEU A 36 -48.64 10.86 25.80
CA LEU A 36 -49.33 12.15 25.77
C LEU A 36 -49.38 12.77 27.17
N GLU A 37 -49.83 12.02 28.18
CA GLU A 37 -49.87 12.48 29.56
C GLU A 37 -48.47 12.81 30.11
N TRP A 38 -47.46 12.03 29.74
CA TRP A 38 -46.07 12.29 30.11
C TRP A 38 -45.56 13.62 29.55
N ILE A 39 -45.79 13.88 28.26
CA ILE A 39 -45.40 15.16 27.62
C ILE A 39 -46.14 16.33 28.26
N ARG A 40 -47.44 16.18 28.57
CA ARG A 40 -48.22 17.23 29.26
C ARG A 40 -47.68 17.51 30.66
N ALA A 41 -47.28 16.48 31.41
CA ALA A 41 -46.68 16.66 32.72
C ALA A 41 -45.32 17.37 32.65
N LEU A 42 -44.52 17.13 31.60
CA LEU A 42 -43.27 17.85 31.34
C LEU A 42 -43.50 19.32 31.02
N GLU A 43 -44.47 19.61 30.13
CA GLU A 43 -44.83 20.98 29.76
C GLU A 43 -45.32 21.77 30.99
N GLU A 44 -46.12 21.15 31.85
CA GLU A 44 -46.57 21.75 33.11
C GLU A 44 -45.41 22.02 34.08
N ALA A 45 -44.52 21.04 34.27
CA ALA A 45 -43.37 21.18 35.17
C ALA A 45 -42.38 22.25 34.71
N ARG A 46 -42.24 22.46 33.40
CA ARG A 46 -41.28 23.39 32.79
C ARG A 46 -41.87 24.75 32.44
N GLY A 47 -43.20 24.87 32.41
CA GLY A 47 -43.90 26.08 31.98
C GLY A 47 -43.80 26.32 30.47
N ASP A 48 -43.72 25.24 29.68
CA ASP A 48 -43.63 25.30 28.22
C ASP A 48 -45.00 25.45 27.57
N ASP A 49 -45.03 26.02 26.36
CA ASP A 49 -46.23 26.07 25.54
C ASP A 49 -46.62 24.66 25.06
N ALA A 50 -47.92 24.36 25.13
CA ALA A 50 -48.44 23.07 24.72
C ALA A 50 -48.18 22.80 23.23
N LYS A 51 -47.38 21.77 22.93
CA LYS A 51 -47.11 21.33 21.56
C LYS A 51 -48.18 20.39 21.03
N ILE A 52 -48.17 20.18 19.72
CA ILE A 52 -49.10 19.25 19.06
C ILE A 52 -48.67 17.83 19.38
N VAL A 53 -49.51 17.08 20.11
CA VAL A 53 -49.25 15.67 20.40
C VAL A 53 -50.36 14.84 19.77
N GLU A 54 -50.00 13.97 18.82
CA GLU A 54 -50.95 13.11 18.12
C GLU A 54 -50.68 11.65 18.47
N GLU A 55 -51.69 10.97 19.00
CA GLU A 55 -51.65 9.54 19.22
C GLU A 55 -51.79 8.81 17.88
N ILE A 56 -50.73 8.15 17.45
CA ILE A 56 -50.72 7.40 16.20
C ILE A 56 -50.58 5.89 16.41
N GLY A 57 -50.05 5.42 17.54
CA GLY A 57 -49.66 4.02 17.72
C GLY A 57 -48.18 3.77 17.41
N CYS A 58 -47.69 2.55 17.63
CA CYS A 58 -46.30 2.21 17.37
C CYS A 58 -46.08 1.75 15.92
N THR A 59 -45.46 2.60 15.11
CA THR A 59 -45.20 2.32 13.68
C THR A 59 -44.33 1.10 13.43
N TYR A 60 -43.33 0.84 14.27
CA TYR A 60 -42.47 -0.34 14.11
C TYR A 60 -43.20 -1.64 14.50
N LEU A 61 -44.14 -1.59 15.45
CA LEU A 61 -44.95 -2.76 15.82
C LEU A 61 -45.90 -3.16 14.68
N ASP A 62 -46.42 -2.22 13.89
CA ASP A 62 -47.18 -2.55 12.67
C ASP A 62 -46.35 -3.40 11.69
N VAL A 63 -45.09 -3.03 11.49
CA VAL A 63 -44.15 -3.75 10.62
C VAL A 63 -43.82 -5.13 11.20
N MET A 64 -43.61 -5.21 12.52
CA MET A 64 -43.34 -6.48 13.20
C MET A 64 -44.54 -7.42 13.14
N ARG A 65 -45.78 -6.93 13.37
CA ARG A 65 -47.02 -7.72 13.23
C ARG A 65 -47.18 -8.29 11.82
N ALA A 66 -46.88 -7.50 10.79
CA ALA A 66 -46.92 -7.97 9.40
C ALA A 66 -45.84 -9.03 9.07
N SER A 67 -44.79 -9.11 9.90
CA SER A 67 -43.66 -10.03 9.72
C SER A 67 -43.79 -11.32 10.55
N LEU A 68 -44.85 -11.45 11.37
CA LEU A 68 -45.13 -12.68 12.12
C LEU A 68 -45.49 -13.80 11.14
N LYS A 69 -44.71 -14.89 11.16
CA LYS A 69 -44.98 -16.09 10.35
C LYS A 69 -45.92 -17.00 11.12
N SER A 70 -46.79 -17.71 10.40
CA SER A 70 -47.82 -18.58 11.00
C SER A 70 -47.34 -20.00 11.32
N GLU A 71 -46.10 -20.37 10.98
CA GLU A 71 -45.55 -21.71 11.20
C GLU A 71 -44.10 -21.58 11.68
N GLU A 72 -43.85 -21.97 12.93
CA GLU A 72 -42.52 -22.00 13.55
C GLU A 72 -42.28 -23.39 14.15
N GLU A 73 -41.04 -23.88 14.05
CA GLU A 73 -40.67 -25.17 14.64
C GLU A 73 -40.65 -25.07 16.17
N PRO A 74 -41.23 -26.03 16.90
CA PRO A 74 -41.27 -25.98 18.36
C PRO A 74 -39.86 -26.08 18.95
N TRP A 75 -39.54 -25.24 19.93
CA TRP A 75 -38.25 -25.25 20.64
C TRP A 75 -38.00 -26.52 21.47
N PHE A 76 -39.07 -27.22 21.84
CA PHE A 76 -39.07 -28.36 22.75
C PHE A 76 -39.97 -29.48 22.20
N GLU A 77 -39.60 -30.73 22.47
CA GLU A 77 -40.38 -31.90 22.05
C GLU A 77 -41.64 -32.11 22.90
N GLU A 78 -41.57 -31.76 24.19
CA GLU A 78 -42.71 -31.84 25.12
C GLU A 78 -43.48 -30.52 25.16
N GLU A 79 -44.81 -30.60 25.02
CA GLU A 79 -45.71 -29.44 25.13
C GLU A 79 -45.92 -29.05 26.60
N LYS A 80 -44.97 -28.28 27.15
CA LYS A 80 -45.05 -27.64 28.48
C LYS A 80 -45.11 -26.12 28.33
N PRO A 81 -45.74 -25.38 29.28
CA PRO A 81 -45.72 -23.92 29.26
C PRO A 81 -44.29 -23.37 29.19
N VAL A 82 -44.06 -22.41 28.30
CA VAL A 82 -42.71 -21.89 28.01
C VAL A 82 -42.46 -20.58 28.74
N VAL A 83 -41.41 -20.52 29.55
CA VAL A 83 -40.92 -19.32 30.24
C VAL A 83 -39.76 -18.71 29.44
N LEU A 84 -39.92 -17.47 28.98
CA LEU A 84 -38.86 -16.73 28.30
C LEU A 84 -38.12 -15.81 29.28
N VAL A 85 -36.87 -16.13 29.59
CA VAL A 85 -35.98 -15.28 30.37
C VAL A 85 -35.24 -14.33 29.42
N SER A 86 -35.67 -13.06 29.33
CA SER A 86 -35.17 -12.11 28.31
C SER A 86 -34.73 -10.77 28.89
N PRO A 87 -33.56 -10.68 29.55
CA PRO A 87 -33.15 -9.50 30.31
C PRO A 87 -32.25 -8.51 29.56
N THR A 88 -32.10 -7.32 30.14
CA THR A 88 -31.07 -6.35 29.77
C THR A 88 -29.67 -6.79 30.20
N TRP A 89 -28.66 -5.96 29.93
CA TRP A 89 -27.25 -6.22 30.22
C TRP A 89 -26.68 -5.21 31.23
N GLY A 90 -25.59 -5.57 31.89
CA GLY A 90 -24.86 -4.73 32.83
C GLY A 90 -25.10 -5.11 34.30
N ILE A 91 -24.41 -4.41 35.21
CA ILE A 91 -24.36 -4.74 36.65
C ILE A 91 -25.72 -4.71 37.38
N HIS A 92 -26.73 -4.09 36.76
CA HIS A 92 -28.10 -4.04 37.28
C HIS A 92 -29.09 -4.95 36.52
N GLY A 93 -28.63 -5.66 35.49
CA GLY A 93 -29.46 -6.58 34.72
C GLY A 93 -29.80 -7.86 35.49
N LEU A 94 -30.88 -8.52 35.09
CA LEU A 94 -31.43 -9.70 35.76
C LEU A 94 -30.39 -10.82 35.90
N LEU A 95 -29.67 -11.14 34.82
CA LEU A 95 -28.69 -12.25 34.87
C LEU A 95 -27.52 -11.92 35.79
N SER A 96 -27.11 -10.66 35.82
CA SER A 96 -25.98 -10.18 36.62
C SER A 96 -26.32 -10.12 38.11
N ARG A 97 -27.59 -9.93 38.47
CA ARG A 97 -28.05 -9.90 39.87
C ARG A 97 -28.59 -11.23 40.37
N TYR A 98 -29.44 -11.87 39.60
CA TYR A 98 -30.27 -13.01 40.02
C TYR A 98 -30.20 -14.19 39.05
N GLY A 99 -29.32 -14.14 38.03
CA GLY A 99 -29.34 -15.12 36.92
C GLY A 99 -29.22 -16.57 37.37
N LYS A 100 -28.33 -16.86 38.33
CA LYS A 100 -28.17 -18.20 38.87
C LYS A 100 -29.41 -18.68 39.63
N ASP A 101 -29.96 -17.83 40.50
CA ASP A 101 -31.11 -18.19 41.35
C ASP A 101 -32.40 -18.33 40.52
N VAL A 102 -32.61 -17.45 39.54
CA VAL A 102 -33.74 -17.52 38.59
C VAL A 102 -33.66 -18.80 37.77
N LEU A 103 -32.50 -19.10 37.16
CA LEU A 103 -32.35 -20.31 36.35
C LEU A 103 -32.45 -21.57 37.20
N GLN A 104 -31.91 -21.58 38.42
CA GLN A 104 -32.07 -22.69 39.35
C GLN A 104 -33.54 -22.92 39.71
N ALA A 105 -34.28 -21.88 40.13
CA ALA A 105 -35.68 -22.00 40.51
C ALA A 105 -36.57 -22.50 39.36
N LEU A 106 -36.27 -22.08 38.12
CA LEU A 106 -37.00 -22.55 36.94
C LEU A 106 -36.62 -23.98 36.53
N THR A 107 -35.34 -24.34 36.59
CA THR A 107 -34.87 -25.68 36.17
C THR A 107 -35.15 -26.78 37.19
N ASP A 108 -35.30 -26.44 38.48
CA ASP A 108 -35.72 -27.38 39.53
C ASP A 108 -37.19 -27.82 39.38
N ASP A 109 -37.97 -27.16 38.53
CA ASP A 109 -39.38 -27.41 38.31
C ASP A 109 -39.66 -27.92 36.87
N ASP A 110 -39.92 -29.22 36.74
CA ASP A 110 -40.19 -29.91 35.46
C ASP A 110 -41.50 -29.47 34.76
N ARG A 111 -42.27 -28.56 35.36
CA ARG A 111 -43.53 -28.09 34.75
C ARG A 111 -43.31 -27.13 33.57
N TYR A 112 -42.10 -26.60 33.39
CA TYR A 112 -41.83 -25.54 32.43
C TYR A 112 -40.72 -25.89 31.45
N ASN A 113 -40.89 -25.38 30.23
CA ASN A 113 -39.80 -25.23 29.26
C ASN A 113 -39.22 -23.81 29.37
N ILE A 114 -37.91 -23.65 29.21
CA ILE A 114 -37.21 -22.40 29.51
C ILE A 114 -36.39 -21.94 28.30
N ILE A 115 -36.69 -20.76 27.77
CA ILE A 115 -35.85 -20.11 26.76
C ILE A 115 -35.09 -18.98 27.43
N VAL A 116 -33.76 -19.03 27.40
CA VAL A 116 -32.91 -17.95 27.93
C VAL A 116 -32.38 -17.13 26.75
N ARG A 117 -32.81 -15.88 26.65
CA ARG A 117 -32.43 -14.94 25.59
C ARG A 117 -31.80 -13.68 26.20
N PRO A 118 -30.50 -13.69 26.54
CA PRO A 118 -29.81 -12.50 26.99
C PRO A 118 -29.78 -11.42 25.90
N HIS A 119 -29.71 -10.15 26.32
CA HIS A 119 -29.40 -9.07 25.38
C HIS A 119 -28.09 -9.38 24.63
N PRO A 120 -27.97 -9.15 23.30
CA PRO A 120 -26.75 -9.49 22.54
C PRO A 120 -25.46 -8.90 23.13
N GLN A 121 -25.57 -7.73 23.76
CA GLN A 121 -24.47 -7.08 24.46
C GLN A 121 -23.96 -7.87 25.67
N SER A 122 -24.76 -8.70 26.35
CA SER A 122 -24.29 -9.55 27.46
C SER A 122 -23.24 -10.56 27.00
N PHE A 123 -23.35 -11.11 25.78
CA PHE A 123 -22.32 -11.99 25.23
C PHE A 123 -20.99 -11.29 24.93
N ILE A 124 -21.01 -9.95 24.83
CA ILE A 124 -19.83 -9.14 24.53
C ILE A 124 -19.25 -8.54 25.83
N ALA A 125 -20.07 -7.87 26.61
CA ALA A 125 -19.67 -7.12 27.80
C ALA A 125 -19.57 -8.01 29.05
N GLU A 126 -20.31 -9.12 29.10
CA GLU A 126 -20.48 -9.98 30.28
C GLU A 126 -20.09 -11.43 29.96
N GLY A 127 -19.11 -11.63 29.07
CA GLY A 127 -18.73 -12.94 28.55
C GLY A 127 -18.44 -13.99 29.63
N LYS A 128 -17.81 -13.60 30.75
CA LYS A 128 -17.55 -14.50 31.88
C LYS A 128 -18.83 -14.97 32.58
N LEU A 129 -19.80 -14.07 32.78
CA LEU A 129 -21.09 -14.41 33.37
C LEU A 129 -21.87 -15.34 32.44
N MET A 130 -21.86 -15.06 31.13
CA MET A 130 -22.52 -15.93 30.15
C MET A 130 -21.90 -17.33 30.12
N GLU A 131 -20.56 -17.42 30.15
CA GLU A 131 -19.85 -18.70 30.24
C GLU A 131 -20.20 -19.47 31.52
N GLU A 132 -20.22 -18.79 32.67
CA GLU A 132 -20.59 -19.40 33.96
C GLU A 132 -22.03 -19.94 33.95
N LEU A 133 -23.00 -19.12 33.51
CA LEU A 133 -24.41 -19.52 33.48
C LEU A 133 -24.66 -20.63 32.46
N GLN A 134 -24.05 -20.58 31.28
CA GLN A 134 -24.23 -21.63 30.27
C GLN A 134 -23.52 -22.94 30.62
N THR A 135 -22.44 -22.88 31.40
CA THR A 135 -21.79 -24.07 31.94
C THR A 135 -22.60 -24.69 33.06
N THR A 136 -23.22 -23.87 33.91
CA THR A 136 -24.05 -24.32 35.04
C THR A 136 -25.42 -24.84 34.57
N PHE A 137 -26.02 -24.17 33.58
CA PHE A 137 -27.32 -24.48 33.00
C PHE A 137 -27.19 -24.65 31.48
N PRO A 138 -26.59 -25.75 31.00
CA PRO A 138 -26.46 -26.01 29.57
C PRO A 138 -27.82 -26.31 28.94
N ASP A 139 -27.88 -26.29 27.60
CA ASP A 139 -29.07 -26.74 26.87
C ASP A 139 -29.48 -28.16 27.31
N SER A 140 -30.77 -28.34 27.57
CA SER A 140 -31.36 -29.59 28.04
C SER A 140 -32.69 -29.86 27.32
N SER A 141 -33.42 -30.90 27.74
CA SER A 141 -34.77 -31.19 27.22
C SER A 141 -35.80 -30.10 27.56
N ASN A 142 -35.55 -29.29 28.59
CA ASN A 142 -36.44 -28.24 29.08
C ASN A 142 -35.78 -26.85 29.19
N LEU A 143 -34.54 -26.66 28.74
CA LEU A 143 -33.85 -25.36 28.69
C LEU A 143 -33.10 -25.16 27.37
N ARG A 144 -33.23 -23.96 26.76
CA ARG A 144 -32.53 -23.56 25.53
C ARG A 144 -31.99 -22.14 25.61
N TRP A 145 -30.76 -21.92 25.14
CA TRP A 145 -30.16 -20.59 24.98
C TRP A 145 -30.38 -20.02 23.58
N ASP A 146 -31.05 -18.86 23.48
CA ASP A 146 -31.31 -18.19 22.21
C ASP A 146 -30.27 -17.09 21.91
N ARG A 147 -29.56 -17.25 20.79
CA ARG A 147 -28.56 -16.30 20.27
C ARG A 147 -28.92 -15.73 18.91
N ARG A 148 -30.14 -15.94 18.43
CA ARG A 148 -30.55 -15.54 17.08
C ARG A 148 -30.75 -14.03 16.98
N ASN A 149 -30.52 -13.51 15.77
CA ASN A 149 -30.62 -12.07 15.48
C ASN A 149 -32.02 -11.49 15.74
N SER A 150 -33.09 -12.29 15.58
CA SER A 150 -34.47 -11.91 15.89
C SER A 150 -34.96 -12.70 17.09
N GLY A 151 -35.72 -12.05 17.98
CA GLY A 151 -36.37 -12.68 19.14
C GLY A 151 -37.82 -13.09 18.91
N LEU A 152 -38.40 -12.81 17.74
CA LEU A 152 -39.82 -13.05 17.46
C LEU A 152 -40.23 -14.51 17.68
N GLU A 153 -39.38 -15.47 17.33
CA GLU A 153 -39.68 -16.89 17.45
C GLU A 153 -39.66 -17.39 18.91
N ALA A 154 -38.70 -16.93 19.70
CA ALA A 154 -38.69 -17.19 21.14
C ALA A 154 -39.93 -16.59 21.82
N MET A 155 -40.30 -15.37 21.44
CA MET A 155 -41.48 -14.68 21.96
C MET A 155 -42.80 -15.33 21.52
N GLY A 156 -42.89 -15.81 20.28
CA GLY A 156 -44.09 -16.48 19.77
C GLY A 156 -44.45 -17.74 20.55
N GLN A 157 -43.44 -18.50 20.97
CA GLN A 157 -43.63 -19.76 21.68
C GLN A 157 -43.70 -19.61 23.20
N ALA A 158 -43.19 -18.52 23.77
CA ALA A 158 -43.22 -18.28 25.22
C ALA A 158 -44.61 -17.94 25.73
N ASP A 159 -45.04 -18.49 26.87
CA ASP A 159 -46.33 -18.23 27.52
C ASP A 159 -46.27 -17.14 28.59
N VAL A 160 -45.09 -16.92 29.15
CA VAL A 160 -44.79 -15.83 30.08
C VAL A 160 -43.34 -15.38 29.87
N MET A 161 -43.09 -14.08 30.01
CA MET A 161 -41.73 -13.53 30.00
C MET A 161 -41.28 -13.18 31.42
N VAL A 162 -40.07 -13.58 31.79
CA VAL A 162 -39.37 -13.12 33.00
C VAL A 162 -38.21 -12.21 32.55
N SER A 163 -38.23 -10.95 32.96
CA SER A 163 -37.23 -9.97 32.53
C SER A 163 -36.91 -8.96 33.64
N ASP A 164 -36.01 -8.03 33.35
CA ASP A 164 -35.86 -6.78 34.07
C ASP A 164 -36.54 -5.65 33.28
N PHE A 165 -36.17 -4.39 33.54
CA PHE A 165 -36.68 -3.24 32.80
C PHE A 165 -36.06 -3.15 31.38
N SER A 166 -36.53 -4.01 30.48
CA SER A 166 -36.12 -4.05 29.08
C SER A 166 -37.25 -3.60 28.16
N GLY A 167 -36.94 -2.82 27.13
CA GLY A 167 -37.95 -2.39 26.14
C GLY A 167 -38.64 -3.54 25.40
N ILE A 168 -38.01 -4.72 25.34
CA ILE A 168 -38.57 -5.91 24.69
C ILE A 168 -39.83 -6.45 25.37
N ILE A 169 -40.06 -6.12 26.65
CA ILE A 169 -41.26 -6.55 27.36
C ILE A 169 -42.52 -5.98 26.69
N PHE A 170 -42.44 -4.76 26.17
CA PHE A 170 -43.55 -4.11 25.47
C PHE A 170 -43.77 -4.73 24.09
N ASP A 171 -42.70 -5.12 23.38
CA ASP A 171 -42.82 -5.89 22.14
C ASP A 171 -43.54 -7.21 22.39
N PHE A 172 -43.16 -7.94 23.45
CA PHE A 172 -43.80 -9.20 23.84
C PHE A 172 -45.28 -9.00 24.17
N LEU A 173 -45.59 -7.99 24.99
CA LEU A 173 -46.95 -7.65 25.38
C LEU A 173 -47.83 -7.36 24.15
N PHE A 174 -47.41 -6.42 23.30
CA PHE A 174 -48.25 -5.90 22.21
C PHE A 174 -48.32 -6.80 20.99
N LEU A 175 -47.32 -7.66 20.76
CA LEU A 175 -47.33 -8.60 19.64
C LEU A 175 -48.03 -9.92 19.99
N PHE A 176 -47.82 -10.44 21.21
CA PHE A 176 -48.27 -11.78 21.57
C PHE A 176 -49.37 -11.83 22.62
N LYS A 177 -49.65 -10.71 23.31
CA LYS A 177 -50.68 -10.61 24.35
C LYS A 177 -50.50 -11.64 25.46
N LYS A 178 -49.30 -11.66 26.05
CA LYS A 178 -48.92 -12.61 27.09
C LYS A 178 -48.32 -11.89 28.31
N PRO A 179 -48.48 -12.45 29.52
CA PRO A 179 -48.08 -11.81 30.77
C PRO A 179 -46.56 -11.73 30.95
N ILE A 180 -46.12 -10.73 31.71
CA ILE A 180 -44.70 -10.46 31.99
C ILE A 180 -44.48 -10.40 33.50
N LEU A 181 -43.37 -10.93 33.97
CA LEU A 181 -42.86 -10.77 35.33
C LEU A 181 -41.56 -9.99 35.27
N THR A 182 -41.46 -8.88 35.99
CA THR A 182 -40.30 -7.98 35.94
C THR A 182 -39.59 -7.96 37.27
N PHE A 183 -38.26 -8.02 37.30
CA PHE A 183 -37.50 -7.77 38.53
C PHE A 183 -37.26 -6.27 38.72
N LYS A 184 -37.41 -5.79 39.96
CA LYS A 184 -37.25 -4.37 40.27
C LYS A 184 -35.81 -3.90 40.01
N GLY A 185 -35.63 -3.08 38.97
CA GLY A 185 -34.37 -2.41 38.67
C GLY A 185 -34.21 -1.07 39.40
N ILE A 186 -32.99 -0.50 39.39
CA ILE A 186 -32.76 0.88 39.83
C ILE A 186 -32.97 1.80 38.62
N PHE A 187 -34.06 2.57 38.63
CA PHE A 187 -34.29 3.61 37.63
C PHE A 187 -33.62 4.92 38.07
N ASP A 188 -32.48 5.24 37.46
CA ASP A 188 -31.76 6.49 37.76
C ASP A 188 -32.32 7.67 36.98
N LYS A 189 -33.17 8.49 37.60
CA LYS A 189 -33.77 9.67 36.96
C LYS A 189 -32.72 10.68 36.44
N ARG A 190 -31.46 10.65 36.92
CA ARG A 190 -30.46 11.69 36.62
C ARG A 190 -30.20 11.88 35.12
N GLY A 191 -30.32 13.13 34.68
CA GLY A 191 -30.09 13.54 33.29
C GLY A 191 -31.19 13.12 32.31
N ARG A 192 -32.35 12.71 32.82
CA ARG A 192 -33.53 12.38 32.03
C ARG A 192 -34.69 13.32 32.36
N ASP A 193 -35.69 13.33 31.48
CA ASP A 193 -36.90 14.14 31.64
C ASP A 193 -37.62 13.84 32.97
N ALA A 194 -37.51 12.59 33.45
CA ALA A 194 -38.08 12.17 34.71
C ALA A 194 -37.53 12.88 35.97
N MET A 195 -36.42 13.65 35.88
CA MET A 195 -35.97 14.48 37.01
C MET A 195 -36.91 15.63 37.33
N ASP A 196 -37.62 16.13 36.32
CA ASP A 196 -38.38 17.38 36.42
C ASP A 196 -39.85 17.15 36.81
N VAL A 197 -40.31 15.89 36.81
CA VAL A 197 -41.70 15.52 37.06
C VAL A 197 -41.80 14.67 38.33
N ASP A 198 -42.68 15.07 39.26
CA ASP A 198 -42.96 14.34 40.51
C ASP A 198 -43.95 13.18 40.31
N ARG A 199 -43.69 12.35 39.29
CA ARG A 199 -44.38 11.07 39.03
C ARG A 199 -43.41 10.08 38.39
N GLU A 200 -43.79 8.81 38.32
CA GLU A 200 -43.01 7.83 37.56
C GLU A 200 -43.36 7.92 36.06
N PRO A 201 -42.40 7.66 35.16
CA PRO A 201 -42.71 7.50 33.74
C PRO A 201 -43.73 6.38 33.51
N TRP A 202 -44.59 6.53 32.48
CA TRP A 202 -45.66 5.58 32.18
C TRP A 202 -45.17 4.12 32.08
N ASN A 203 -44.00 3.90 31.46
CA ASN A 203 -43.42 2.59 31.26
C ASN A 203 -43.01 1.88 32.56
N LEU A 204 -42.87 2.63 33.68
CA LEU A 204 -42.69 2.09 35.02
C LEU A 204 -44.04 1.94 35.74
N GLU A 205 -44.92 2.93 35.63
CA GLU A 205 -46.26 2.91 36.24
C GLU A 205 -47.11 1.70 35.79
N ILE A 206 -46.93 1.27 34.53
CA ILE A 206 -47.74 0.22 33.92
C ILE A 206 -47.31 -1.20 34.32
N LEU A 207 -46.06 -1.40 34.80
CA LEU A 207 -45.46 -2.74 35.00
C LEU A 207 -46.24 -3.62 35.98
N ASP A 208 -46.67 -3.05 37.11
CA ASP A 208 -47.47 -3.77 38.11
C ASP A 208 -48.90 -4.04 37.66
N ARG A 209 -49.34 -3.45 36.54
CA ARG A 209 -50.65 -3.71 35.95
C ARG A 209 -50.60 -4.81 34.91
N ILE A 210 -49.64 -4.77 33.99
CA ILE A 210 -49.48 -5.76 32.90
C ILE A 210 -48.88 -7.09 33.35
N GLY A 211 -48.58 -7.22 34.64
CA GLY A 211 -47.80 -8.29 35.19
C GLY A 211 -47.62 -8.15 36.69
N ARG A 212 -46.45 -8.52 37.19
CA ARG A 212 -46.06 -8.33 38.59
C ARG A 212 -44.57 -7.98 38.66
N THR A 213 -44.24 -6.94 39.42
CA THR A 213 -42.85 -6.66 39.78
C THR A 213 -42.42 -7.56 40.95
N LEU A 214 -41.28 -8.23 40.80
CA LEU A 214 -40.71 -9.19 41.74
C LEU A 214 -39.53 -8.59 42.52
N GLY A 215 -39.43 -8.97 43.79
CA GLY A 215 -38.29 -8.73 44.68
C GLY A 215 -37.42 -9.96 44.89
N GLU A 216 -36.35 -9.81 45.67
CA GLU A 216 -35.47 -10.93 46.06
C GLU A 216 -36.23 -11.98 46.89
N GLU A 217 -37.20 -11.53 47.69
CA GLU A 217 -38.08 -12.34 48.51
C GLU A 217 -39.01 -13.27 47.70
N ASP A 218 -39.25 -12.96 46.43
CA ASP A 218 -40.13 -13.72 45.55
C ASP A 218 -39.40 -14.89 44.85
N LEU A 219 -38.06 -14.86 44.78
CA LEU A 219 -37.24 -15.86 44.07
C LEU A 219 -37.54 -17.32 44.49
N PRO A 220 -37.64 -17.66 45.80
CA PRO A 220 -37.97 -19.03 46.23
C PRO A 220 -39.37 -19.51 45.81
N HIS A 221 -40.23 -18.57 45.37
CA HIS A 221 -41.62 -18.82 45.00
C HIS A 221 -41.89 -18.57 43.51
N LEU A 222 -40.85 -18.34 42.70
CA LEU A 222 -40.97 -17.93 41.30
C LEU A 222 -41.86 -18.86 40.48
N SER A 223 -41.69 -20.18 40.59
CA SER A 223 -42.50 -21.17 39.87
C SER A 223 -43.97 -21.18 40.29
N ALA A 224 -44.28 -20.90 41.55
CA ALA A 224 -45.65 -20.77 42.03
C ALA A 224 -46.30 -19.46 41.52
N ILE A 225 -45.52 -18.38 41.46
CA ILE A 225 -45.96 -17.09 40.92
C ILE A 225 -46.28 -17.25 39.42
N ILE A 226 -45.40 -17.89 38.64
CA ILE A 226 -45.64 -18.18 37.22
C ILE A 226 -46.92 -19.01 37.04
N SER A 227 -47.11 -20.06 37.85
CA SER A 227 -48.34 -20.87 37.82
C SER A 227 -49.60 -20.02 38.02
N ALA A 228 -49.59 -19.14 39.02
CA ALA A 228 -50.72 -18.27 39.33
C ALA A 228 -50.99 -17.26 38.20
N THR A 229 -49.94 -16.65 37.64
CA THR A 229 -50.04 -15.68 36.54
C THR A 229 -50.66 -16.30 35.29
N LEU A 230 -50.32 -17.55 34.97
CA LEU A 230 -50.90 -18.27 33.82
C LEU A 230 -52.37 -18.69 34.03
N GLN A 231 -52.87 -18.70 35.28
CA GLN A 231 -54.23 -19.14 35.63
C GLN A 231 -55.26 -18.00 35.73
N ASP A 232 -54.85 -16.73 35.66
CA ASP A 232 -55.73 -15.54 35.74
C ASP A 232 -55.73 -14.69 34.44
N PRO A 233 -56.30 -15.20 33.33
CA PRO A 233 -56.31 -14.50 32.05
C PRO A 233 -57.27 -13.28 32.02
N VAL A 234 -58.28 -13.25 32.90
CA VAL A 234 -59.30 -12.18 32.90
C VAL A 234 -58.72 -10.89 33.44
N SER A 235 -57.93 -10.95 34.52
CA SER A 235 -57.22 -9.76 35.02
C SER A 235 -56.17 -9.25 34.02
N PHE A 236 -55.51 -10.17 33.30
CA PHE A 236 -54.50 -9.81 32.31
C PHE A 236 -55.09 -9.07 31.10
N GLU A 237 -56.24 -9.51 30.56
CA GLU A 237 -56.88 -8.83 29.42
C GLU A 237 -57.24 -7.37 29.73
N ALA A 238 -57.77 -7.10 30.94
CA ALA A 238 -58.09 -5.74 31.36
C ALA A 238 -56.85 -4.84 31.40
N SER A 239 -55.75 -5.34 31.98
CA SER A 239 -54.47 -4.63 32.02
C SER A 239 -53.81 -4.47 30.65
N PHE A 240 -53.96 -5.46 29.77
CA PHE A 240 -53.49 -5.38 28.39
C PHE A 240 -54.20 -4.26 27.62
N GLN A 241 -55.53 -4.17 27.75
CA GLN A 241 -56.30 -3.09 27.11
C GLN A 241 -55.85 -1.72 27.61
N GLU A 242 -55.58 -1.56 28.91
CA GLU A 242 -55.03 -0.32 29.45
C GLU A 242 -53.66 0.01 28.82
N ALA A 243 -52.74 -0.96 28.79
CA ALA A 243 -51.41 -0.76 28.20
C ALA A 243 -51.47 -0.44 26.70
N GLN A 244 -52.39 -1.08 25.97
CA GLN A 244 -52.61 -0.84 24.54
C GLN A 244 -53.11 0.58 24.30
N MET A 245 -54.02 1.08 25.15
CA MET A 245 -54.44 2.48 25.10
C MET A 245 -53.28 3.45 25.40
N GLY A 246 -52.34 3.05 26.26
CA GLY A 246 -51.18 3.83 26.65
C GLY A 246 -50.12 4.01 25.56
N MET A 247 -49.91 2.99 24.72
CA MET A 247 -48.73 2.94 23.84
C MET A 247 -48.93 2.34 22.45
N ASP A 248 -49.92 1.48 22.24
CA ASP A 248 -50.17 0.84 20.96
C ASP A 248 -51.61 1.10 20.50
N ARG A 249 -51.99 2.38 20.48
CA ARG A 249 -53.38 2.85 20.41
C ARG A 249 -54.14 2.37 19.16
N TYR A 250 -53.46 2.27 18.02
CA TYR A 250 -54.07 1.91 16.73
C TYR A 250 -53.27 0.83 15.97
N PRO A 251 -53.26 -0.42 16.47
CA PRO A 251 -52.48 -1.50 15.87
C PRO A 251 -52.84 -1.71 14.40
N GLY A 252 -51.83 -1.67 13.52
CA GLY A 252 -51.98 -1.85 12.08
C GLY A 252 -52.35 -0.57 11.30
N GLU A 253 -52.63 0.53 12.00
CA GLU A 253 -52.93 1.83 11.37
C GLU A 253 -51.89 2.92 11.69
N SER A 254 -50.89 2.63 12.52
CA SER A 254 -49.97 3.63 13.05
C SER A 254 -49.18 4.34 11.97
N GLY A 255 -48.65 3.59 11.00
CA GLY A 255 -47.94 4.16 9.86
C GLY A 255 -48.82 5.09 9.00
N ARG A 256 -50.08 4.69 8.78
CA ARG A 256 -51.06 5.49 8.04
C ARG A 256 -51.41 6.76 8.80
N ARG A 257 -51.70 6.67 10.10
CA ARG A 257 -52.06 7.82 10.95
C ARG A 257 -50.92 8.83 11.07
N GLY A 258 -49.68 8.35 11.19
CA GLY A 258 -48.50 9.21 11.14
C GLY A 258 -48.36 9.93 9.80
N ALA A 259 -48.56 9.23 8.69
CA ALA A 259 -48.55 9.84 7.36
C ALA A 259 -49.69 10.87 7.17
N ASP A 260 -50.90 10.54 7.62
CA ASP A 260 -52.08 11.41 7.57
C ASP A 260 -51.85 12.70 8.39
N PHE A 261 -51.21 12.60 9.56
CA PHE A 261 -50.81 13.77 10.33
C PHE A 261 -49.80 14.63 9.56
N ILE A 262 -48.72 14.02 9.05
CA ILE A 262 -47.67 14.74 8.33
C ILE A 262 -48.25 15.44 7.10
N GLU A 263 -49.13 14.78 6.34
CA GLU A 263 -49.81 15.36 5.19
C GLU A 263 -50.71 16.55 5.59
N ARG A 264 -51.50 16.41 6.66
CA ARG A 264 -52.33 17.51 7.19
C ARG A 264 -51.46 18.72 7.57
N THR A 265 -50.38 18.49 8.32
CA THR A 265 -49.45 19.56 8.74
C THR A 265 -48.76 20.22 7.54
N LEU A 266 -48.29 19.44 6.56
CA LEU A 266 -47.68 19.99 5.33
C LEU A 266 -48.65 20.89 4.55
N ASN A 267 -49.94 20.58 4.55
CA ASN A 267 -50.96 21.40 3.88
C ASN A 267 -51.28 22.70 4.61
N THR A 268 -51.01 22.81 5.92
CA THR A 268 -51.20 24.03 6.70
C THR A 268 -50.01 24.99 6.64
N LEU A 269 -48.82 24.49 6.29
CA LEU A 269 -47.61 25.32 6.21
C LEU A 269 -47.61 26.18 4.94
N PRO A 270 -47.06 27.41 4.99
CA PRO A 270 -46.98 28.29 3.83
C PRO A 270 -46.17 27.60 2.72
N ARG A 271 -46.84 27.30 1.60
CA ARG A 271 -46.20 26.70 0.42
C ARG A 271 -45.24 27.71 -0.20
N THR A 272 -43.95 27.61 0.13
CA THR A 272 -42.90 28.16 -0.74
C THR A 272 -43.04 27.45 -2.09
N LYS A 273 -43.21 28.23 -3.17
CA LYS A 273 -43.55 27.75 -4.52
C LYS A 273 -42.47 26.90 -5.20
N GLU A 274 -41.47 26.42 -4.48
CA GLU A 274 -40.35 25.64 -5.02
C GLU A 274 -40.10 24.39 -4.18
N ALA A 275 -40.87 23.34 -4.47
CA ALA A 275 -40.43 21.94 -4.49
C ALA A 275 -41.67 21.05 -4.61
N ILE A 276 -42.12 20.79 -5.84
CA ILE A 276 -42.80 19.52 -6.10
C ILE A 276 -41.70 18.47 -6.09
N SER A 277 -41.43 17.87 -4.93
CA SER A 277 -40.61 16.67 -4.86
C SER A 277 -41.34 15.55 -5.58
N LYS A 278 -40.67 14.94 -6.57
CA LYS A 278 -41.09 13.64 -7.13
C LYS A 278 -41.25 12.66 -5.95
N PRO A 279 -42.23 11.73 -6.01
CA PRO A 279 -42.46 10.78 -4.93
C PRO A 279 -41.18 10.01 -4.65
N VAL A 280 -40.85 9.85 -3.36
CA VAL A 280 -39.78 8.96 -2.90
C VAL A 280 -40.16 7.55 -3.33
N SER A 281 -39.56 7.08 -4.42
CA SER A 281 -39.62 5.67 -4.77
C SER A 281 -38.93 4.89 -3.66
N SER A 282 -39.64 3.93 -3.06
CA SER A 282 -39.09 2.91 -2.16
C SER A 282 -37.74 2.41 -2.67
N GLU A 283 -36.75 2.28 -1.78
CA GLU A 283 -35.45 1.69 -2.13
C GLU A 283 -35.68 0.36 -2.87
N PRO A 284 -35.05 0.14 -4.03
CA PRO A 284 -35.25 -1.09 -4.77
C PRO A 284 -34.71 -2.28 -3.98
N GLN A 285 -35.59 -3.11 -3.42
CA GLN A 285 -35.21 -4.38 -2.81
C GLN A 285 -34.81 -5.39 -3.88
N GLY A 286 -33.69 -6.10 -3.65
CA GLY A 286 -33.17 -7.14 -4.54
C GLY A 286 -32.32 -6.63 -5.72
N TRP A 287 -31.59 -7.55 -6.36
CA TRP A 287 -30.68 -7.24 -7.48
C TRP A 287 -31.44 -6.70 -8.72
N THR A 288 -32.65 -7.19 -8.97
CA THR A 288 -33.54 -6.74 -10.06
C THR A 288 -34.04 -5.31 -9.87
N GLY A 289 -34.34 -4.91 -8.63
CA GLY A 289 -34.69 -3.53 -8.28
C GLY A 289 -33.53 -2.56 -8.53
N LYS A 290 -32.32 -2.94 -8.11
CA LYS A 290 -31.11 -2.13 -8.35
C LYS A 290 -30.80 -1.96 -9.84
N ILE A 291 -31.03 -3.00 -10.65
CA ILE A 291 -30.90 -2.92 -12.11
C ILE A 291 -31.95 -1.96 -12.70
N ARG A 292 -33.22 -2.03 -12.29
CA ARG A 292 -34.24 -1.07 -12.74
C ARG A 292 -33.91 0.37 -12.36
N ALA A 293 -33.42 0.59 -11.14
CA ALA A 293 -32.99 1.92 -10.71
C ALA A 293 -31.81 2.43 -11.55
N ALA A 294 -30.78 1.60 -11.77
CA ALA A 294 -29.63 1.96 -12.61
C ALA A 294 -30.05 2.27 -14.06
N VAL A 295 -30.96 1.49 -14.63
CA VAL A 295 -31.54 1.74 -15.97
C VAL A 295 -32.34 3.04 -15.97
N SER A 296 -33.10 3.35 -14.93
CA SER A 296 -33.85 4.60 -14.84
C SER A 296 -32.95 5.84 -14.77
N THR A 297 -31.75 5.71 -14.17
CA THR A 297 -30.74 6.78 -14.11
C THR A 297 -30.18 7.09 -15.50
N LEU A 298 -30.13 6.12 -16.42
CA LEU A 298 -29.76 6.34 -17.83
C LEU A 298 -30.81 7.13 -18.61
N PHE A 299 -31.97 7.45 -18.03
CA PHE A 299 -32.97 8.32 -18.64
C PHE A 299 -33.18 9.62 -17.84
N ASP A 300 -32.28 9.92 -16.91
CA ASP A 300 -32.25 11.16 -16.13
C ASP A 300 -31.34 12.18 -16.84
N PRO A 301 -31.85 13.35 -17.26
CA PRO A 301 -31.02 14.35 -17.91
C PRO A 301 -29.85 14.85 -17.05
N SER A 302 -29.99 14.82 -15.71
CA SER A 302 -28.93 15.24 -14.78
C SER A 302 -27.71 14.32 -14.83
N PHE A 303 -27.91 13.01 -15.04
CA PHE A 303 -26.81 12.05 -15.18
C PHE A 303 -25.90 12.40 -16.36
N TYR A 304 -26.49 12.71 -17.52
CA TYR A 304 -25.73 13.08 -18.71
C TYR A 304 -25.05 14.45 -18.58
N LEU A 305 -25.67 15.39 -17.88
CA LEU A 305 -25.07 16.69 -17.58
C LEU A 305 -23.86 16.54 -16.65
N GLU A 306 -23.97 15.71 -15.60
CA GLU A 306 -22.85 15.38 -14.72
C GLU A 306 -21.73 14.65 -15.47
N ALA A 307 -22.08 13.71 -16.36
CA ALA A 307 -21.12 13.01 -17.21
C ALA A 307 -20.40 13.97 -18.17
N PHE A 308 -21.09 14.98 -18.70
CA PHE A 308 -20.47 16.07 -19.48
C PHE A 308 -19.42 16.80 -18.65
N PHE A 309 -19.77 17.28 -17.45
CA PHE A 309 -18.80 17.98 -16.60
C PHE A 309 -17.66 17.07 -16.15
N ALA A 310 -17.91 15.78 -15.93
CA ALA A 310 -16.88 14.80 -15.64
C ALA A 310 -15.88 14.66 -16.81
N LEU A 311 -16.36 14.62 -18.06
CA LEU A 311 -15.50 14.64 -19.24
C LEU A 311 -14.76 15.97 -19.40
N VAL A 312 -15.36 17.11 -19.05
CA VAL A 312 -14.66 18.42 -19.01
C VAL A 312 -13.51 18.37 -18.00
N LEU A 313 -13.75 17.85 -16.80
CA LEU A 313 -12.71 17.67 -15.78
C LEU A 313 -11.59 16.76 -16.28
N PHE A 314 -11.92 15.61 -16.86
CA PHE A 314 -10.94 14.69 -17.41
C PHE A 314 -10.12 15.35 -18.52
N TYR A 315 -10.77 16.05 -19.46
CA TYR A 315 -10.10 16.82 -20.50
C TYR A 315 -9.14 17.87 -19.91
N GLY A 316 -9.56 18.57 -18.86
CA GLY A 316 -8.71 19.51 -18.11
C GLY A 316 -7.46 18.84 -17.54
N TYR A 317 -7.60 17.66 -16.91
CA TYR A 317 -6.44 16.91 -16.43
C TYR A 317 -5.49 16.50 -17.56
N LEU A 318 -6.01 16.08 -18.72
CA LEU A 318 -5.15 15.73 -19.86
C LEU A 318 -4.41 16.95 -20.41
N LEU A 319 -5.03 18.14 -20.41
CA LEU A 319 -4.37 19.39 -20.81
C LEU A 319 -3.26 19.79 -19.84
N ILE A 320 -3.50 19.67 -18.54
CA ILE A 320 -2.48 19.90 -17.50
C ILE A 320 -1.34 18.91 -17.69
N GLY A 321 -1.65 17.62 -17.82
CA GLY A 321 -0.67 16.56 -18.07
C GLY A 321 0.20 16.85 -19.29
N LYS A 322 -0.40 17.26 -20.42
CA LYS A 322 0.36 17.65 -21.63
C LYS A 322 1.35 18.80 -21.39
N ARG A 323 1.10 19.68 -20.42
CA ARG A 323 1.97 20.83 -20.10
C ARG A 323 3.11 20.48 -19.15
N ILE A 324 2.87 19.56 -18.20
CA ILE A 324 3.81 19.28 -17.10
C ILE A 324 4.60 17.98 -17.28
N LEU A 325 4.07 17.01 -18.03
CA LEU A 325 4.73 15.73 -18.23
C LEU A 325 5.85 15.85 -19.26
N VAL A 326 6.93 15.08 -19.04
CA VAL A 326 8.10 15.03 -19.92
C VAL A 326 7.69 14.62 -21.33
N VAL A 327 8.09 15.43 -22.31
CA VAL A 327 7.79 15.19 -23.74
C VAL A 327 8.34 13.82 -24.14
N ASP A 328 7.58 13.10 -24.96
CA ASP A 328 7.88 11.73 -25.42
C ASP A 328 7.91 10.63 -24.36
N GLY A 329 7.71 10.97 -23.07
CA GLY A 329 7.38 10.00 -22.02
C GLY A 329 6.09 9.22 -22.32
N PHE A 330 5.93 8.05 -21.71
CA PHE A 330 4.75 7.22 -21.89
C PHE A 330 3.49 7.83 -21.30
N ASN A 331 3.59 8.48 -20.14
CA ASN A 331 2.49 9.25 -19.57
C ASN A 331 2.10 10.43 -20.47
N TYR A 332 3.08 11.13 -21.06
CA TYR A 332 2.84 12.20 -22.05
C TYR A 332 2.12 11.66 -23.29
N LYS A 333 2.57 10.51 -23.80
CA LYS A 333 1.94 9.82 -24.94
C LYS A 333 0.49 9.42 -24.62
N PHE A 334 0.20 8.93 -23.42
CA PHE A 334 -1.16 8.61 -22.98
C PHE A 334 -2.06 9.86 -23.01
N VAL A 335 -1.65 10.95 -22.35
CA VAL A 335 -2.50 12.16 -22.27
C VAL A 335 -2.72 12.82 -23.62
N THR A 336 -1.68 12.88 -24.47
CA THR A 336 -1.79 13.48 -25.81
C THR A 336 -2.66 12.66 -26.75
N GLN A 337 -2.66 11.34 -26.63
CA GLN A 337 -3.57 10.48 -27.37
C GLN A 337 -5.01 10.58 -26.87
N GLY A 338 -5.21 10.72 -25.55
CA GLY A 338 -6.54 10.85 -24.96
C GLY A 338 -7.27 12.13 -25.38
N LEU A 339 -6.55 13.26 -25.50
CA LEU A 339 -7.13 14.58 -25.83
C LEU A 339 -8.09 14.58 -27.04
N PRO A 340 -7.69 14.13 -28.25
CA PRO A 340 -8.58 14.15 -29.41
C PRO A 340 -9.78 13.21 -29.27
N TRP A 341 -9.64 12.10 -28.53
CA TRP A 341 -10.75 11.18 -28.27
C TRP A 341 -11.77 11.79 -27.32
N VAL A 342 -11.30 12.33 -26.19
CA VAL A 342 -12.18 12.99 -25.22
C VAL A 342 -12.87 14.19 -25.86
N ALA A 343 -12.16 15.00 -26.65
CA ALA A 343 -12.75 16.14 -27.36
C ALA A 343 -13.89 15.75 -28.31
N LYS A 344 -13.79 14.61 -29.00
CA LYS A 344 -14.86 14.10 -29.89
C LYS A 344 -16.08 13.58 -29.12
N VAL A 345 -15.87 12.96 -27.96
CA VAL A 345 -16.95 12.37 -27.15
C VAL A 345 -17.60 13.42 -26.24
N LEU A 346 -16.87 14.48 -25.86
CA LEU A 346 -17.30 15.54 -24.95
C LEU A 346 -18.70 16.10 -25.25
N PRO A 347 -19.10 16.41 -26.50
CA PRO A 347 -20.42 16.96 -26.78
C PRO A 347 -21.57 15.96 -26.60
N LEU A 348 -21.30 14.65 -26.65
CA LEU A 348 -22.35 13.62 -26.71
C LEU A 348 -23.23 13.59 -25.45
N PRO A 349 -22.71 13.61 -24.21
CA PRO A 349 -23.55 13.67 -23.02
C PRO A 349 -24.34 14.98 -22.93
N LEU A 350 -23.77 16.10 -23.37
CA LEU A 350 -24.51 17.38 -23.39
C LEU A 350 -25.69 17.32 -24.36
N ILE A 351 -25.49 16.80 -25.57
CA ILE A 351 -26.57 16.58 -26.55
C ILE A 351 -27.63 15.63 -25.97
N GLY A 352 -27.21 14.54 -25.33
CA GLY A 352 -28.12 13.59 -24.69
C GLY A 352 -28.95 14.23 -23.57
N SER A 353 -28.32 15.05 -22.72
CA SER A 353 -29.02 15.79 -21.66
C SER A 353 -30.05 16.76 -22.23
N LEU A 354 -29.67 17.57 -23.23
CA LEU A 354 -30.59 18.52 -23.89
C LEU A 354 -31.77 17.80 -24.56
N ALA A 355 -31.51 16.68 -25.24
CA ALA A 355 -32.54 15.86 -25.85
C ALA A 355 -33.53 15.32 -24.80
N LEU A 356 -33.04 14.80 -23.67
CA LEU A 356 -33.90 14.29 -22.60
C LEU A 356 -34.69 15.39 -21.88
N ILE A 357 -34.10 16.57 -21.65
CA ILE A 357 -34.83 17.74 -21.11
C ILE A 357 -35.97 18.12 -22.04
N TRP A 358 -35.73 18.13 -23.35
CA TRP A 358 -36.73 18.52 -24.34
C TRP A 358 -37.83 17.48 -24.50
N ILE A 359 -37.48 16.19 -24.56
CA ILE A 359 -38.42 15.07 -24.76
C ILE A 359 -39.23 14.79 -23.49
N ARG A 360 -38.61 14.80 -22.32
CA ARG A 360 -39.21 14.31 -21.07
C ARG A 360 -39.72 15.41 -20.15
N GLU A 361 -38.92 16.46 -19.98
CA GLU A 361 -39.20 17.55 -19.03
C GLU A 361 -39.84 18.78 -19.73
N ARG A 362 -40.22 18.64 -21.01
CA ARG A 362 -40.89 19.66 -21.84
C ARG A 362 -40.18 21.02 -21.84
N GLY A 363 -38.85 21.00 -21.75
CA GLY A 363 -38.02 22.22 -21.77
C GLY A 363 -37.86 22.94 -20.43
N ALA A 364 -38.47 22.46 -19.34
CA ALA A 364 -38.20 22.96 -18.00
C ALA A 364 -37.10 22.13 -17.33
N CYS A 365 -36.09 22.77 -16.74
CA CYS A 365 -35.04 22.09 -15.99
C CYS A 365 -34.67 22.91 -14.75
N SER A 366 -34.62 22.25 -13.59
CA SER A 366 -34.01 22.80 -12.38
C SER A 366 -32.90 21.85 -11.94
N PHE A 367 -31.69 22.40 -11.79
CA PHE A 367 -30.54 21.66 -11.30
C PHE A 367 -30.16 22.25 -9.94
N VAL A 368 -30.57 21.58 -8.88
CA VAL A 368 -30.27 21.97 -7.50
C VAL A 368 -29.39 20.90 -6.89
N ARG A 369 -28.19 21.30 -6.48
CA ARG A 369 -27.21 20.39 -5.88
C ARG A 369 -26.52 21.06 -4.71
N THR A 370 -26.45 20.35 -3.60
CA THR A 370 -25.74 20.79 -2.41
C THR A 370 -24.34 20.16 -2.36
N ARG A 371 -23.41 20.81 -1.66
CA ARG A 371 -22.05 20.31 -1.47
C ARG A 371 -22.08 18.98 -0.71
N GLU A 372 -21.38 17.97 -1.21
CA GLU A 372 -21.22 16.71 -0.50
C GLU A 372 -20.18 16.88 0.63
N PRO A 373 -20.48 16.47 1.87
CA PRO A 373 -19.57 16.66 3.00
C PRO A 373 -18.27 15.85 2.80
N PHE A 374 -17.18 16.32 3.39
CA PHE A 374 -15.94 15.55 3.46
C PHE A 374 -16.04 14.51 4.58
N SER A 375 -15.52 13.31 4.32
CA SER A 375 -15.37 12.26 5.33
C SER A 375 -13.92 11.86 5.45
N LEU A 376 -13.41 11.74 6.68
CA LEU A 376 -12.05 11.25 6.93
C LEU A 376 -11.78 9.87 6.31
N LYS A 377 -12.82 9.05 6.13
CA LYS A 377 -12.72 7.74 5.48
C LYS A 377 -12.36 7.82 4.00
N GLU A 378 -12.61 8.96 3.33
CA GLU A 378 -12.21 9.17 1.94
C GLU A 378 -10.68 9.18 1.77
N LEU A 379 -9.92 9.47 2.83
CA LEU A 379 -8.45 9.43 2.81
C LEU A 379 -7.90 8.03 2.51
N TRP A 380 -8.64 6.96 2.82
CA TRP A 380 -8.25 5.59 2.48
C TRP A 380 -8.12 5.35 0.98
N LEU A 381 -8.79 6.15 0.14
CA LEU A 381 -8.67 6.07 -1.31
C LEU A 381 -7.27 6.45 -1.81
N LEU A 382 -6.53 7.28 -1.07
CA LEU A 382 -5.18 7.70 -1.43
C LEU A 382 -4.20 6.52 -1.47
N LEU A 383 -4.47 5.45 -0.73
CA LEU A 383 -3.63 4.26 -0.70
C LEU A 383 -3.59 3.55 -2.05
N PHE A 384 -4.64 3.65 -2.87
CA PHE A 384 -4.68 2.95 -4.16
C PHE A 384 -3.64 3.48 -5.17
N PRO A 385 -3.58 4.79 -5.51
CA PRO A 385 -2.52 5.33 -6.35
C PRO A 385 -1.15 5.34 -5.65
N MET A 386 -1.09 5.38 -4.31
CA MET A 386 0.19 5.36 -3.59
C MET A 386 0.84 3.98 -3.53
N ALA A 387 0.09 2.89 -3.71
CA ALA A 387 0.64 1.52 -3.72
C ALA A 387 1.83 1.33 -4.69
N PRO A 388 1.75 1.68 -5.99
CA PRO A 388 2.90 1.60 -6.88
C PRO A 388 4.04 2.55 -6.48
N ILE A 389 3.74 3.74 -5.94
CA ILE A 389 4.78 4.68 -5.49
C ILE A 389 5.60 4.07 -4.35
N THR A 390 4.94 3.50 -3.35
CA THR A 390 5.60 2.82 -2.24
C THR A 390 6.43 1.63 -2.73
N GLN A 391 5.91 0.86 -3.69
CA GLN A 391 6.65 -0.23 -4.32
C GLN A 391 7.94 0.27 -4.99
N TYR A 392 7.88 1.36 -5.77
CA TYR A 392 9.08 1.91 -6.41
C TYR A 392 10.09 2.44 -5.40
N VAL A 393 9.63 3.09 -4.33
CA VAL A 393 10.53 3.56 -3.27
C VAL A 393 11.24 2.37 -2.60
N ILE A 394 10.52 1.31 -2.26
CA ILE A 394 11.10 0.09 -1.66
C ILE A 394 12.08 -0.60 -2.61
N ALA A 395 11.76 -0.65 -3.91
CA ALA A 395 12.61 -1.29 -4.91
C ALA A 395 13.90 -0.52 -5.23
N ASN A 396 14.02 0.75 -4.82
CA ASN A 396 15.16 1.63 -5.13
C ASN A 396 15.87 2.12 -3.84
N GLN A 397 15.82 1.35 -2.75
CA GLN A 397 16.49 1.71 -1.48
C GLN A 397 18.02 1.68 -1.58
N ASP A 398 18.60 1.15 -2.65
CA ASP A 398 20.03 1.15 -2.92
C ASP A 398 20.58 2.53 -3.33
N ILE A 399 19.71 3.40 -3.89
CA ILE A 399 20.06 4.76 -4.34
C ILE A 399 19.30 5.88 -3.61
N LEU A 400 18.27 5.56 -2.81
CA LEU A 400 17.46 6.55 -2.10
C LEU A 400 17.91 6.69 -0.64
N LEU A 401 18.24 7.90 -0.23
CA LEU A 401 18.34 8.24 1.18
C LEU A 401 16.94 8.26 1.82
N PHE A 402 16.88 8.21 3.15
CA PHE A 402 15.61 8.32 3.90
C PHE A 402 14.85 9.61 3.53
N GLY A 403 15.56 10.73 3.42
CA GLY A 403 15.00 12.01 3.00
C GLY A 403 14.45 12.00 1.56
N ASP A 404 15.13 11.30 0.64
CA ASP A 404 14.65 11.14 -0.74
C ASP A 404 13.37 10.33 -0.81
N SER A 405 13.31 9.25 -0.03
CA SER A 405 12.11 8.40 0.08
C SER A 405 10.89 9.22 0.54
N LEU A 406 11.06 10.06 1.56
CA LEU A 406 10.02 10.98 2.02
C LEU A 406 9.63 12.02 0.97
N ALA A 407 10.60 12.56 0.22
CA ALA A 407 10.35 13.53 -0.83
C ALA A 407 9.50 12.95 -1.97
N VAL A 408 9.81 11.73 -2.44
CA VAL A 408 9.02 11.04 -3.47
C VAL A 408 7.61 10.76 -2.98
N LEU A 409 7.48 10.15 -1.79
CA LEU A 409 6.17 9.80 -1.21
C LEU A 409 5.31 11.06 -1.01
N GLY A 410 5.89 12.12 -0.44
CA GLY A 410 5.20 13.38 -0.20
C GLY A 410 4.74 14.07 -1.49
N PHE A 411 5.56 14.05 -2.55
CA PHE A 411 5.22 14.63 -3.84
C PHE A 411 3.99 13.94 -4.45
N PHE A 412 3.99 12.62 -4.58
CA PHE A 412 2.89 11.87 -5.18
C PHE A 412 1.65 11.78 -4.28
N LEU A 413 1.82 11.82 -2.96
CA LEU A 413 0.70 11.92 -2.02
C LEU A 413 -0.01 13.26 -2.17
N THR A 414 0.73 14.36 -2.33
CA THR A 414 0.17 15.70 -2.55
C THR A 414 -0.63 15.76 -3.85
N LEU A 415 -0.08 15.20 -4.94
CA LEU A 415 -0.79 15.08 -6.22
C LEU A 415 -2.08 14.24 -6.09
N SER A 416 -1.99 13.09 -5.43
CA SER A 416 -3.15 12.21 -5.17
C SER A 416 -4.22 12.92 -4.34
N PHE A 417 -3.82 13.62 -3.28
CA PHE A 417 -4.71 14.39 -2.42
C PHE A 417 -5.45 15.47 -3.21
N GLY A 418 -4.74 16.19 -4.09
CA GLY A 418 -5.34 17.16 -5.00
C GLY A 418 -6.41 16.54 -5.90
N MET A 419 -6.10 15.43 -6.57
CA MET A 419 -6.98 14.80 -7.56
C MET A 419 -8.14 13.99 -6.96
N VAL A 420 -7.93 13.33 -5.82
CA VAL A 420 -8.87 12.36 -5.23
C VAL A 420 -9.70 12.98 -4.09
N ILE A 421 -9.22 14.03 -3.44
CA ILE A 421 -9.90 14.66 -2.30
C ILE A 421 -10.32 16.09 -2.60
N LEU A 422 -9.37 16.98 -2.91
CA LEU A 422 -9.66 18.41 -3.05
C LEU A 422 -10.58 18.70 -4.23
N VAL A 423 -10.23 18.23 -5.43
CA VAL A 423 -11.04 18.48 -6.63
C VAL A 423 -12.46 17.89 -6.49
N PRO A 424 -12.65 16.63 -6.06
CA PRO A 424 -13.98 16.09 -5.80
C PRO A 424 -14.80 16.88 -4.77
N TYR A 425 -14.17 17.36 -3.70
CA TYR A 425 -14.85 18.19 -2.69
C TYR A 425 -15.33 19.52 -3.27
N PHE A 426 -14.45 20.25 -3.96
CA PHE A 426 -14.78 21.56 -4.53
C PHE A 426 -15.79 21.48 -5.69
N LEU A 427 -15.75 20.41 -6.49
CA LEU A 427 -16.68 20.20 -7.60
C LEU A 427 -17.97 19.48 -7.21
N SER A 428 -18.13 19.05 -5.95
CA SER A 428 -19.35 18.38 -5.48
C SER A 428 -20.64 19.20 -5.59
N PRO A 429 -20.63 20.56 -5.58
CA PRO A 429 -21.83 21.35 -5.92
C PRO A 429 -22.19 21.30 -7.41
N LEU A 430 -21.28 20.88 -8.29
CA LEU A 430 -21.47 20.78 -9.74
C LEU A 430 -21.77 19.36 -10.21
N MET A 431 -21.12 18.33 -9.63
CA MET A 431 -21.25 16.93 -10.05
C MET A 431 -21.02 15.94 -8.89
N ARG A 432 -21.51 14.70 -9.00
CA ARG A 432 -21.32 13.67 -7.94
C ARG A 432 -19.84 13.41 -7.68
N LYS A 433 -19.49 13.30 -6.39
CA LYS A 433 -18.18 12.74 -5.99
C LYS A 433 -17.90 11.41 -6.67
N HIS A 434 -18.94 10.62 -6.97
CA HIS A 434 -18.82 9.39 -7.74
C HIS A 434 -18.08 9.58 -9.07
N PHE A 435 -18.40 10.61 -9.86
CA PHE A 435 -17.71 10.88 -11.12
C PHE A 435 -16.29 11.43 -10.89
N THR A 436 -16.14 12.43 -10.02
CA THR A 436 -14.85 13.10 -9.80
C THR A 436 -13.83 12.20 -9.14
N VAL A 437 -14.23 11.44 -8.11
CA VAL A 437 -13.36 10.44 -7.46
C VAL A 437 -12.98 9.35 -8.45
N THR A 438 -13.91 8.85 -9.28
CA THR A 438 -13.58 7.82 -10.28
C THR A 438 -12.49 8.30 -11.23
N ILE A 439 -12.65 9.49 -11.81
CA ILE A 439 -11.69 10.05 -12.78
C ILE A 439 -10.36 10.36 -12.10
N GLY A 440 -10.37 11.05 -10.96
CA GLY A 440 -9.16 11.42 -10.24
C GLY A 440 -8.36 10.20 -9.78
N LEU A 441 -9.04 9.20 -9.22
CA LEU A 441 -8.42 7.98 -8.71
C LEU A 441 -7.88 7.09 -9.84
N ALA A 442 -8.66 6.89 -10.91
CA ALA A 442 -8.23 6.12 -12.08
C ALA A 442 -7.02 6.78 -12.75
N LEU A 443 -7.03 8.10 -12.90
CA LEU A 443 -5.95 8.82 -13.58
C LEU A 443 -4.67 8.81 -12.76
N ALA A 444 -4.74 9.11 -11.46
CA ALA A 444 -3.58 9.06 -10.57
C ALA A 444 -2.95 7.65 -10.58
N PHE A 445 -3.75 6.60 -10.37
CA PHE A 445 -3.26 5.22 -10.39
C PHE A 445 -2.66 4.85 -11.75
N HIS A 446 -3.31 5.24 -12.85
CA HIS A 446 -2.82 4.91 -14.19
C HIS A 446 -1.48 5.58 -14.50
N LEU A 447 -1.32 6.86 -14.18
CA LEU A 447 -0.07 7.58 -14.41
C LEU A 447 1.06 7.06 -13.53
N PHE A 448 0.78 6.79 -12.27
CA PHE A 448 1.80 6.32 -11.32
C PHE A 448 2.21 4.88 -11.60
N ASN A 449 1.29 4.02 -12.04
CA ASN A 449 1.60 2.62 -12.35
C ASN A 449 2.02 2.38 -13.81
N MET A 450 2.26 3.44 -14.59
CA MET A 450 2.56 3.34 -16.03
C MET A 450 3.80 2.49 -16.31
N ALA A 451 4.89 2.67 -15.55
CA ALA A 451 6.12 1.92 -15.75
C ALA A 451 5.92 0.40 -15.61
N ASN A 452 5.14 -0.01 -14.60
CA ASN A 452 4.78 -1.41 -14.40
C ASN A 452 3.92 -1.96 -15.55
N PHE A 453 2.94 -1.19 -16.04
CA PHE A 453 2.14 -1.59 -17.20
C PHE A 453 2.98 -1.78 -18.46
N ILE A 454 4.01 -0.95 -18.68
CA ILE A 454 4.90 -1.15 -19.82
C ILE A 454 5.70 -2.44 -19.66
N GLY A 455 6.25 -2.70 -18.47
CA GLY A 455 7.00 -3.91 -18.16
C GLY A 455 6.19 -5.19 -18.36
N ILE A 456 4.97 -5.26 -17.81
CA ILE A 456 4.12 -6.46 -17.87
C ILE A 456 3.66 -6.78 -19.30
N PHE A 457 3.27 -5.75 -20.05
CA PHE A 457 2.59 -5.98 -21.33
C PHE A 457 3.51 -5.74 -22.55
N GLY A 458 4.80 -5.39 -22.35
CA GLY A 458 5.75 -5.07 -23.43
C GLY A 458 5.30 -3.86 -24.27
N MET A 459 4.56 -2.93 -23.66
CA MET A 459 3.70 -1.99 -24.37
C MET A 459 4.38 -0.67 -24.75
N GLY A 460 5.27 -0.73 -25.73
CA GLY A 460 5.55 0.41 -26.62
C GLY A 460 4.32 0.85 -27.45
N ARG A 461 3.27 0.00 -27.52
CA ARG A 461 2.11 0.19 -28.39
C ARG A 461 1.01 1.01 -27.70
N LYS A 462 0.99 2.29 -28.07
CA LYS A 462 -0.03 3.34 -27.83
C LYS A 462 -1.51 2.88 -27.70
N ARG A 463 -1.93 1.80 -28.39
CA ARG A 463 -3.35 1.41 -28.54
C ARG A 463 -3.99 0.79 -27.29
N ILE A 464 -3.24 0.28 -26.33
CA ILE A 464 -3.81 -0.45 -25.17
C ILE A 464 -3.97 0.43 -23.91
N GLN A 465 -3.21 1.53 -23.80
CA GLN A 465 -3.23 2.40 -22.61
C GLN A 465 -4.62 3.00 -22.35
N VAL A 466 -5.31 3.49 -23.39
CA VAL A 466 -6.66 4.07 -23.26
C VAL A 466 -7.69 3.00 -22.84
N PRO A 467 -7.80 1.83 -23.50
CA PRO A 467 -8.66 0.74 -23.02
C PRO A 467 -8.38 0.33 -21.58
N LEU A 468 -7.12 0.23 -21.16
CA LEU A 468 -6.74 -0.12 -19.80
C LEU A 468 -7.21 0.94 -18.80
N PHE A 469 -6.99 2.22 -19.09
CA PHE A 469 -7.52 3.32 -18.27
C PHE A 469 -9.05 3.25 -18.15
N LEU A 470 -9.76 3.01 -19.26
CA LEU A 470 -11.22 2.88 -19.25
C LEU A 470 -11.69 1.69 -18.41
N ALA A 471 -10.97 0.56 -18.44
CA ALA A 471 -11.27 -0.60 -17.61
C ALA A 471 -11.08 -0.29 -16.11
N ILE A 472 -9.98 0.39 -15.75
CA ILE A 472 -9.72 0.85 -14.37
C ILE A 472 -10.80 1.82 -13.91
N ALA A 473 -11.14 2.82 -14.73
CA ALA A 473 -12.18 3.80 -14.44
C ALA A 473 -13.55 3.13 -14.27
N LEU A 474 -13.90 2.18 -15.14
CA LEU A 474 -15.15 1.41 -15.03
C LEU A 474 -15.19 0.59 -13.75
N MET A 475 -14.10 -0.10 -13.40
CA MET A 475 -14.01 -0.87 -12.15
C MET A 475 -14.23 0.03 -10.93
N ILE A 476 -13.54 1.17 -10.86
CA ILE A 476 -13.69 2.14 -9.76
C ILE A 476 -15.12 2.70 -9.72
N PHE A 477 -15.69 3.05 -10.88
CA PHE A 477 -17.06 3.54 -10.98
C PHE A 477 -18.06 2.51 -10.43
N VAL A 478 -17.94 1.25 -10.82
CA VAL A 478 -18.82 0.18 -10.37
C VAL A 478 -18.65 -0.07 -8.87
N LEU A 479 -17.41 -0.18 -8.36
CA LEU A 479 -17.15 -0.41 -6.93
C LEU A 479 -17.68 0.74 -6.06
N TYR A 480 -17.44 1.99 -6.46
CA TYR A 480 -17.95 3.17 -5.75
C TYR A 480 -19.49 3.20 -5.75
N GLY A 481 -20.12 2.80 -6.87
CA GLY A 481 -21.57 2.77 -7.03
C GLY A 481 -22.26 1.64 -6.26
N ILE A 482 -21.62 0.47 -6.11
CA ILE A 482 -22.14 -0.64 -5.32
C ILE A 482 -22.09 -0.29 -3.82
N ASN A 483 -20.91 0.11 -3.34
CA ASN A 483 -20.69 0.45 -1.94
C ASN A 483 -19.39 1.24 -1.77
N LYS A 484 -19.49 2.52 -1.35
CA LYS A 484 -18.33 3.37 -1.06
C LYS A 484 -17.35 2.72 -0.07
N LYS A 485 -17.85 1.99 0.94
CA LYS A 485 -17.01 1.26 1.90
C LYS A 485 -16.23 0.12 1.24
N GLY A 486 -16.81 -0.52 0.23
CA GLY A 486 -16.15 -1.57 -0.54
C GLY A 486 -14.92 -1.05 -1.28
N LEU A 487 -15.01 0.15 -1.87
CA LEU A 487 -13.84 0.77 -2.50
C LEU A 487 -12.76 1.14 -1.48
N TYR A 488 -13.12 1.65 -0.29
CA TYR A 488 -12.14 1.94 0.76
C TYR A 488 -11.39 0.68 1.20
N VAL A 489 -12.12 -0.41 1.46
CA VAL A 489 -11.53 -1.71 1.82
C VAL A 489 -10.65 -2.23 0.69
N PHE A 490 -11.10 -2.12 -0.56
CA PHE A 490 -10.29 -2.50 -1.72
C PHE A 490 -8.99 -1.70 -1.80
N SER A 491 -9.02 -0.37 -1.62
CA SER A 491 -7.82 0.47 -1.63
C SER A 491 -6.82 0.09 -0.53
N VAL A 492 -7.31 -0.20 0.68
CA VAL A 492 -6.47 -0.67 1.80
C VAL A 492 -5.87 -2.04 1.50
N LEU A 493 -6.69 -3.02 1.09
CA LEU A 493 -6.23 -4.37 0.78
C LEU A 493 -5.22 -4.37 -0.38
N PHE A 494 -5.50 -3.63 -1.45
CA PHE A 494 -4.59 -3.50 -2.57
C PHE A 494 -3.24 -2.93 -2.14
N PHE A 495 -3.25 -1.89 -1.30
CA PHE A 495 -2.03 -1.30 -0.76
C PHE A 495 -1.27 -2.28 0.14
N VAL A 496 -1.94 -2.96 1.07
CA VAL A 496 -1.32 -3.94 1.97
C VAL A 496 -0.72 -5.12 1.19
N VAL A 497 -1.43 -5.64 0.19
CA VAL A 497 -0.92 -6.73 -0.67
C VAL A 497 0.28 -6.27 -1.49
N THR A 498 0.21 -5.07 -2.10
CA THR A 498 1.31 -4.53 -2.89
C THR A 498 2.53 -4.23 -2.02
N LEU A 499 2.32 -3.63 -0.84
CA LEU A 499 3.37 -3.38 0.15
C LEU A 499 3.97 -4.69 0.65
N GLY A 500 3.14 -5.67 1.01
CA GLY A 500 3.58 -6.99 1.44
C GLY A 500 4.38 -7.71 0.36
N SER A 501 3.97 -7.61 -0.90
CA SER A 501 4.71 -8.15 -2.04
C SER A 501 6.05 -7.43 -2.24
N ALA A 502 6.08 -6.10 -2.14
CA ALA A 502 7.31 -5.31 -2.28
C ALA A 502 8.29 -5.64 -1.15
N VAL A 503 7.81 -5.61 0.11
CA VAL A 503 8.61 -5.98 1.27
C VAL A 503 9.05 -7.43 1.20
N TYR A 504 8.20 -8.37 0.78
CA TYR A 504 8.60 -9.76 0.58
C TYR A 504 9.65 -9.91 -0.52
N SER A 505 9.54 -9.17 -1.63
CA SER A 505 10.58 -9.18 -2.66
C SER A 505 11.90 -8.60 -2.16
N THR A 506 11.89 -7.73 -1.14
CA THR A 506 13.10 -7.18 -0.53
C THR A 506 13.63 -8.05 0.63
N LEU A 507 12.76 -8.65 1.45
CA LEU A 507 13.10 -9.47 2.63
C LEU A 507 13.31 -10.95 2.32
N GLY A 508 12.64 -11.49 1.29
CA GLY A 508 12.89 -12.82 0.74
C GLY A 508 14.29 -12.95 0.12
N ILE A 509 15.00 -11.81 0.03
CA ILE A 509 16.43 -11.70 -0.19
C ILE A 509 17.05 -11.58 1.21
N GLY A 510 17.26 -12.73 1.86
CA GLY A 510 17.68 -12.80 3.25
C GLY A 510 18.91 -11.93 3.57
N GLU A 511 18.89 -11.34 4.77
CA GLU A 511 20.08 -10.77 5.39
C GLU A 511 21.17 -11.84 5.53
N GLU A 512 22.19 -11.76 4.69
CA GLU A 512 23.53 -12.11 5.15
C GLU A 512 24.24 -10.81 5.49
N ARG A 513 24.38 -10.59 6.80
CA ARG A 513 25.17 -9.52 7.39
C ARG A 513 26.53 -9.42 6.67
N VAL A 514 26.82 -8.24 6.13
CA VAL A 514 28.20 -7.73 6.12
C VAL A 514 28.53 -7.44 7.58
N THR A 515 29.16 -8.42 8.24
CA THR A 515 29.72 -8.23 9.58
C THR A 515 30.72 -7.08 9.55
N THR A 516 30.63 -6.18 10.52
CA THR A 516 31.45 -4.97 10.67
C THR A 516 32.96 -5.23 10.86
N GLN A 517 33.39 -6.49 10.97
CA GLN A 517 34.76 -6.91 10.75
C GLN A 517 34.75 -8.23 9.97
N SER A 518 34.95 -8.17 8.65
CA SER A 518 35.26 -9.37 7.87
C SER A 518 36.51 -10.03 8.46
N GLY A 519 36.51 -11.36 8.49
CA GLY A 519 37.70 -12.14 8.84
C GLY A 519 38.93 -11.79 8.00
N LYS A 520 38.75 -11.17 6.83
CA LYS A 520 39.84 -10.75 5.94
C LYS A 520 40.59 -9.52 6.44
N VAL A 521 39.91 -8.53 7.00
CA VAL A 521 40.60 -7.38 7.62
C VAL A 521 41.41 -7.83 8.84
N ALA A 522 40.88 -8.79 9.60
CA ALA A 522 41.57 -9.35 10.77
C ALA A 522 42.89 -10.08 10.42
N VAL A 523 43.09 -10.49 9.16
CA VAL A 523 44.34 -11.12 8.69
C VAL A 523 45.53 -10.16 8.78
N VAL A 524 45.28 -8.86 8.64
CA VAL A 524 46.31 -7.81 8.63
C VAL A 524 46.26 -6.86 9.82
N ALA A 525 45.19 -6.93 10.62
CA ALA A 525 44.99 -6.08 11.79
C ALA A 525 46.21 -6.09 12.74
N GLY A 526 46.69 -4.89 13.10
CA GLY A 526 47.84 -4.72 14.00
C GLY A 526 49.21 -5.03 13.38
N ARG A 527 49.28 -5.33 12.07
CA ARG A 527 50.55 -5.47 11.34
C ARG A 527 50.92 -4.14 10.69
N SER A 528 52.21 -3.84 10.61
CA SER A 528 52.71 -2.68 9.86
C SER A 528 53.02 -3.04 8.41
N ALA A 529 52.69 -2.15 7.48
CA ALA A 529 53.13 -2.25 6.09
C ALA A 529 54.67 -2.20 6.03
N GLN A 530 55.26 -3.07 5.21
CA GLN A 530 56.71 -3.08 4.97
C GLN A 530 57.11 -2.16 3.82
N LYS A 531 56.20 -1.98 2.86
CA LYS A 531 56.37 -1.16 1.67
C LYS A 531 55.16 -0.24 1.54
N THR A 532 55.39 1.01 1.15
CA THR A 532 54.33 2.03 1.08
C THR A 532 54.42 2.85 -0.21
N PRO A 533 54.44 2.23 -1.42
CA PRO A 533 54.31 3.02 -2.63
C PRO A 533 52.91 3.64 -2.70
N ASP A 534 52.77 4.75 -3.44
CA ASP A 534 51.44 5.13 -3.91
C ASP A 534 50.89 4.00 -4.81
N VAL A 535 49.61 3.70 -4.67
CA VAL A 535 48.91 2.67 -5.45
C VAL A 535 47.84 3.34 -6.29
N TYR A 536 47.96 3.26 -7.61
CA TYR A 536 46.99 3.85 -8.53
C TYR A 536 46.28 2.75 -9.32
N LEU A 537 44.97 2.66 -9.13
CA LEU A 537 44.06 1.80 -9.87
C LEU A 537 43.34 2.64 -10.92
N LEU A 538 43.81 2.54 -12.17
CA LEU A 538 43.29 3.23 -13.34
C LEU A 538 42.39 2.26 -14.12
N ILE A 539 41.08 2.41 -13.98
CA ILE A 539 40.09 1.60 -14.69
C ILE A 539 39.64 2.34 -15.96
N TYR A 540 39.69 1.66 -17.10
CA TYR A 540 39.11 2.10 -18.36
C TYR A 540 37.92 1.20 -18.68
N ASP A 541 36.73 1.79 -18.62
CA ASP A 541 35.45 1.08 -18.68
C ASP A 541 35.36 0.21 -19.94
N SER A 542 35.05 -1.07 -19.74
CA SER A 542 34.75 -2.01 -20.80
C SER A 542 35.88 -2.24 -21.82
N TYR A 543 37.14 -2.10 -21.41
CA TYR A 543 38.32 -2.33 -22.24
C TYR A 543 38.79 -3.81 -22.13
N PRO A 544 38.47 -4.68 -23.11
CA PRO A 544 38.81 -6.09 -23.02
C PRO A 544 40.29 -6.36 -23.32
N ASN A 545 40.74 -7.58 -23.04
CA ASN A 545 42.10 -8.00 -23.39
C ASN A 545 42.33 -8.13 -24.90
N GLU A 546 43.59 -8.30 -25.28
CA GLU A 546 44.04 -8.28 -26.67
C GLU A 546 43.43 -9.41 -27.51
N GLU A 547 43.23 -10.60 -26.94
CA GLU A 547 42.60 -11.72 -27.68
C GLU A 547 41.16 -11.40 -28.07
N THR A 548 40.41 -10.77 -27.16
CA THR A 548 39.04 -10.33 -27.45
C THR A 548 39.00 -9.20 -28.49
N LEU A 549 39.98 -8.29 -28.48
CA LEU A 549 40.11 -7.27 -29.54
C LEU A 549 40.41 -7.89 -30.91
N GLU A 550 41.32 -8.87 -30.95
CA GLU A 550 41.65 -9.62 -32.16
C GLU A 550 40.44 -10.37 -32.72
N PHE A 551 39.57 -10.91 -31.85
CA PHE A 551 38.29 -11.52 -32.26
C PHE A 551 37.37 -10.52 -32.98
N TYR A 552 37.36 -9.25 -32.57
CA TYR A 552 36.64 -8.18 -33.26
C TYR A 552 37.35 -7.64 -34.50
N GLY A 553 38.57 -8.11 -34.80
CA GLY A 553 39.39 -7.59 -35.89
C GLY A 553 40.02 -6.22 -35.61
N ILE A 554 40.08 -5.81 -34.33
CA ILE A 554 40.64 -4.52 -33.90
C ILE A 554 42.13 -4.70 -33.59
N ASP A 555 43.01 -3.99 -34.31
CA ASP A 555 44.45 -3.98 -34.04
C ASP A 555 44.81 -2.90 -33.02
N ASN A 556 45.18 -3.32 -31.82
CA ASN A 556 45.54 -2.43 -30.72
C ASN A 556 46.95 -2.72 -30.16
N ARG A 557 47.79 -3.44 -30.92
CA ARG A 557 49.11 -3.92 -30.46
C ARG A 557 50.02 -2.79 -29.98
N GLN A 558 49.96 -1.63 -30.63
CA GLN A 558 50.78 -0.47 -30.27
C GLN A 558 50.59 -0.03 -28.82
N MET A 559 49.37 -0.11 -28.29
CA MET A 559 49.10 0.24 -26.89
C MET A 559 49.74 -0.77 -25.93
N TYR A 560 49.63 -2.07 -26.23
CA TYR A 560 50.26 -3.14 -25.43
C TYR A 560 51.79 -3.07 -25.47
N GLU A 561 52.38 -2.78 -26.64
CA GLU A 561 53.82 -2.54 -26.78
C GLU A 561 54.27 -1.33 -25.96
N SER A 562 53.51 -0.22 -25.99
CA SER A 562 53.80 0.97 -25.20
C SER A 562 53.75 0.70 -23.69
N LEU A 563 52.77 -0.08 -23.22
CA LEU A 563 52.69 -0.51 -21.82
C LEU A 563 53.94 -1.30 -21.41
N LEU A 564 54.37 -2.28 -22.24
CA LEU A 564 55.59 -3.05 -21.99
C LEU A 564 56.84 -2.15 -21.95
N GLU A 565 56.96 -1.20 -22.89
CA GLU A 565 58.06 -0.24 -22.94
C GLU A 565 58.11 0.68 -21.70
N LYS A 566 56.95 1.00 -21.13
CA LYS A 566 56.82 1.75 -19.87
C LYS A 566 57.04 0.90 -18.61
N GLY A 567 57.36 -0.39 -18.77
CA GLY A 567 57.70 -1.31 -17.69
C GLY A 567 56.49 -2.01 -17.04
N PHE A 568 55.33 -2.01 -17.71
CA PHE A 568 54.19 -2.81 -17.25
C PHE A 568 54.38 -4.29 -17.61
N ALA A 569 53.89 -5.16 -16.74
CA ALA A 569 53.62 -6.56 -17.06
C ALA A 569 52.15 -6.70 -17.50
N ILE A 570 51.89 -7.36 -18.62
CA ILE A 570 50.53 -7.64 -19.11
C ILE A 570 50.12 -9.04 -18.67
N TYR A 571 48.94 -9.17 -18.07
CA TYR A 571 48.38 -10.43 -17.57
C TYR A 571 47.32 -10.92 -18.55
N ASP A 572 47.76 -11.69 -19.54
CA ASP A 572 46.90 -12.26 -20.57
C ASP A 572 46.00 -13.35 -19.98
N GLY A 573 44.76 -13.38 -20.45
CA GLY A 573 43.75 -14.34 -19.99
C GLY A 573 42.98 -13.89 -18.74
N THR A 574 43.13 -12.62 -18.32
CA THR A 574 42.40 -12.07 -17.18
C THR A 574 40.93 -11.83 -17.51
N TYR A 575 40.04 -12.17 -16.57
CA TYR A 575 38.60 -11.89 -16.63
C TYR A 575 38.10 -11.31 -15.29
N SER A 576 36.94 -10.67 -15.28
CA SER A 576 36.25 -10.27 -14.06
C SER A 576 35.24 -11.32 -13.63
N VAL A 577 34.92 -11.36 -12.33
CA VAL A 577 33.79 -12.16 -11.82
C VAL A 577 32.43 -11.49 -12.02
N GLY A 578 32.43 -10.17 -12.27
CA GLY A 578 31.25 -9.34 -12.48
C GLY A 578 31.19 -8.79 -13.91
N PRO A 579 30.03 -8.82 -14.58
CA PRO A 579 29.88 -8.41 -15.98
C PRO A 579 29.55 -6.92 -16.17
N ILE A 580 29.31 -6.16 -15.10
CA ILE A 580 29.07 -4.71 -15.14
C ILE A 580 29.93 -3.99 -14.07
N SER A 581 30.17 -2.69 -14.23
CA SER A 581 31.14 -1.93 -13.41
C SER A 581 30.92 -2.04 -11.91
N LEU A 582 29.68 -1.87 -11.44
CA LEU A 582 29.36 -1.92 -10.02
C LEU A 582 29.58 -3.32 -9.44
N GLU A 583 29.18 -4.37 -10.17
CA GLU A 583 29.33 -5.76 -9.78
C GLU A 583 30.79 -6.19 -9.80
N SER A 584 31.55 -5.81 -10.84
CA SER A 584 32.98 -6.11 -10.93
C SER A 584 33.78 -5.42 -9.83
N MET A 585 33.65 -4.09 -9.73
CA MET A 585 34.52 -3.28 -8.88
C MET A 585 34.21 -3.45 -7.40
N SER A 586 32.94 -3.64 -7.00
CA SER A 586 32.63 -3.97 -5.59
C SER A 586 33.37 -5.22 -5.13
N HIS A 587 33.49 -6.24 -5.97
CA HIS A 587 34.23 -7.46 -5.67
C HIS A 587 35.75 -7.28 -5.78
N VAL A 588 36.27 -6.32 -6.57
CA VAL A 588 37.72 -6.00 -6.56
C VAL A 588 38.11 -5.44 -5.21
N PHE A 589 37.28 -4.55 -4.67
CA PHE A 589 37.53 -3.85 -3.43
C PHE A 589 37.27 -4.72 -2.20
N ASP A 590 36.22 -5.54 -2.23
CA ASP A 590 35.84 -6.35 -1.08
C ASP A 590 36.44 -7.76 -1.09
N PHE A 591 36.78 -8.25 -2.29
CA PHE A 591 37.28 -9.61 -2.57
C PHE A 591 36.47 -10.69 -1.85
N GLU A 592 35.18 -10.45 -1.64
CA GLU A 592 34.21 -11.40 -1.09
C GLU A 592 33.00 -11.44 -2.02
N LYS A 593 32.35 -12.61 -2.08
CA LYS A 593 31.11 -12.75 -2.84
C LYS A 593 30.01 -11.98 -2.14
N ALA A 594 29.49 -10.94 -2.78
CA ALA A 594 28.35 -10.21 -2.28
C ALA A 594 27.07 -11.07 -2.38
N GLY A 595 26.26 -11.04 -1.33
CA GLY A 595 24.91 -11.59 -1.36
C GLY A 595 23.98 -10.75 -2.23
N TRP A 596 22.87 -11.33 -2.69
CA TRP A 596 21.91 -10.68 -3.60
C TRP A 596 21.26 -9.40 -3.03
N SER A 597 21.21 -9.24 -1.70
CA SER A 597 20.67 -8.06 -1.00
C SER A 597 21.73 -6.98 -0.71
N THR A 598 22.99 -7.23 -1.07
CA THR A 598 24.10 -6.37 -0.67
C THR A 598 24.07 -5.06 -1.44
N ASN A 599 24.17 -3.93 -0.74
CA ASN A 599 24.34 -2.65 -1.40
C ASN A 599 25.80 -2.51 -1.88
N LEU A 600 26.04 -2.85 -3.14
CA LEU A 600 27.36 -2.79 -3.77
C LEU A 600 27.96 -1.38 -3.81
N ARG A 601 27.12 -0.33 -3.89
CA ARG A 601 27.58 1.06 -3.82
C ARG A 601 28.14 1.39 -2.45
N LYS A 602 27.52 0.85 -1.39
CA LYS A 602 28.02 1.02 -0.02
C LYS A 602 29.34 0.31 0.22
N ILE A 603 29.54 -0.85 -0.40
CA ILE A 603 30.85 -1.53 -0.44
C ILE A 603 31.91 -0.59 -1.01
N LEU A 604 31.71 -0.08 -2.23
CA LEU A 604 32.68 0.82 -2.89
C LEU A 604 32.89 2.14 -2.15
N ALA A 605 31.84 2.65 -1.50
CA ALA A 605 31.93 3.89 -0.74
C ALA A 605 32.77 3.74 0.54
N GLN A 606 32.57 2.64 1.29
CA GLN A 606 33.09 2.56 2.67
C GLN A 606 33.18 1.14 3.27
N ASP A 607 32.34 0.19 2.85
CA ASP A 607 32.25 -1.10 3.55
C ASP A 607 33.32 -2.10 3.08
N ALA A 608 33.96 -1.86 1.94
CA ALA A 608 34.95 -2.77 1.35
C ALA A 608 36.14 -3.07 2.25
N ASN A 609 36.51 -4.35 2.29
CA ASN A 609 37.70 -4.84 2.99
C ASN A 609 38.99 -4.13 2.52
N GLY A 610 39.16 -3.91 1.23
CA GLY A 610 40.36 -3.28 0.66
C GLY A 610 40.59 -1.85 1.17
N LEU A 611 39.55 -1.02 1.25
CA LEU A 611 39.64 0.34 1.78
C LEU A 611 40.12 0.33 3.24
N LYS A 612 39.56 -0.58 4.05
CA LYS A 612 39.92 -0.76 5.45
C LYS A 612 41.36 -1.25 5.60
N ILE A 613 41.80 -2.19 4.77
CA ILE A 613 43.19 -2.69 4.78
C ILE A 613 44.18 -1.58 4.40
N PHE A 614 43.87 -0.76 3.37
CA PHE A 614 44.69 0.40 3.05
C PHE A 614 44.81 1.37 4.24
N LYS A 615 43.70 1.63 4.95
CA LYS A 615 43.72 2.45 6.17
C LYS A 615 44.60 1.87 7.27
N GLU A 616 44.49 0.57 7.55
CA GLU A 616 45.36 -0.13 8.51
C GLU A 616 46.84 -0.07 8.09
N ALA A 617 47.13 -0.05 6.78
CA ALA A 617 48.46 0.12 6.22
C ALA A 617 48.96 1.59 6.23
N GLY A 618 48.15 2.55 6.69
CA GLY A 618 48.52 3.96 6.78
C GLY A 618 48.29 4.78 5.51
N TYR A 619 47.47 4.29 4.58
CA TYR A 619 47.14 4.98 3.34
C TYR A 619 46.00 5.98 3.50
N THR A 620 45.98 6.99 2.62
CA THR A 620 44.77 7.78 2.33
C THR A 620 44.11 7.25 1.05
N ASN A 621 42.80 7.02 1.11
CA ASN A 621 41.99 6.44 0.05
C ASN A 621 41.24 7.54 -0.71
N HIS A 622 41.43 7.60 -2.02
CA HIS A 622 40.85 8.63 -2.88
C HIS A 622 40.15 8.00 -4.08
N SER A 623 39.00 8.55 -4.44
CA SER A 623 38.31 8.22 -5.70
C SER A 623 38.12 9.47 -6.55
N ILE A 624 38.49 9.40 -7.83
CA ILE A 624 38.22 10.46 -8.82
C ILE A 624 37.44 9.83 -9.95
N MET A 625 36.18 10.24 -10.09
CA MET A 625 35.20 9.67 -11.01
C MET A 625 34.60 10.79 -11.88
N PRO A 626 34.06 10.46 -13.05
CA PRO A 626 33.35 11.42 -13.89
C PRO A 626 31.98 11.81 -13.33
N ASN A 627 31.39 10.92 -12.51
CA ASN A 627 30.05 11.06 -11.92
C ASN A 627 29.93 10.28 -10.59
N ASP A 628 28.76 10.35 -9.95
CA ASP A 628 28.44 9.70 -8.68
C ASP A 628 27.94 8.24 -8.79
N TYR A 629 27.94 7.62 -9.98
CA TYR A 629 27.34 6.31 -10.25
C TYR A 629 27.72 5.21 -9.24
N MET A 630 29.01 5.13 -8.91
CA MET A 630 29.57 4.06 -8.06
C MET A 630 29.14 4.16 -6.60
N VAL A 631 28.75 5.34 -6.12
CA VAL A 631 28.47 5.60 -4.69
C VAL A 631 27.15 6.34 -4.46
N ARG A 632 26.31 6.49 -5.50
CA ARG A 632 25.04 7.21 -5.40
C ARG A 632 24.18 6.69 -4.25
N GLY A 633 23.59 7.62 -3.52
CA GLY A 633 22.70 7.32 -2.40
C GLY A 633 23.45 6.83 -1.15
N VAL A 634 24.78 6.91 -1.14
CA VAL A 634 25.62 6.54 0.00
C VAL A 634 26.38 7.77 0.50
N GLN A 635 26.37 7.95 1.82
CA GLN A 635 27.19 8.94 2.47
C GLN A 635 28.62 8.41 2.58
N ILE A 636 29.62 9.18 2.15
CA ILE A 636 31.02 8.73 2.25
C ILE A 636 31.50 8.84 3.71
N ASP A 637 32.01 7.76 4.27
CA ASP A 637 32.64 7.75 5.59
C ASP A 637 34.13 8.17 5.47
N PRO A 638 34.50 9.39 5.92
CA PRO A 638 35.86 9.89 5.81
C PRO A 638 36.87 9.11 6.68
N SER A 639 36.42 8.26 7.60
CA SER A 639 37.33 7.39 8.38
C SER A 639 37.96 6.28 7.53
N VAL A 640 37.30 5.88 6.43
CA VAL A 640 37.76 4.83 5.52
C VAL A 640 38.00 5.32 4.09
N HIS A 641 37.39 6.44 3.69
CA HIS A 641 37.51 6.99 2.33
C HIS A 641 37.71 8.51 2.39
N ASP A 642 38.95 8.97 2.26
CA ASP A 642 39.36 10.36 2.53
C ASP A 642 38.76 11.39 1.58
N SER A 643 38.61 11.04 0.30
CA SER A 643 37.95 11.93 -0.66
C SER A 643 37.33 11.19 -1.83
N TYR A 644 36.17 11.69 -2.28
CA TYR A 644 35.51 11.24 -3.50
C TYR A 644 35.19 12.47 -4.37
N PHE A 645 35.64 12.46 -5.63
CA PHE A 645 35.33 13.49 -6.62
C PHE A 645 34.47 12.91 -7.76
N PRO A 646 33.41 13.62 -8.21
CA PRO A 646 32.80 14.77 -7.56
C PRO A 646 32.20 14.39 -6.20
N ASN A 647 32.13 15.32 -5.24
CA ASN A 647 31.53 15.02 -3.94
C ASN A 647 30.07 14.54 -4.14
N PRO A 648 29.71 13.31 -3.77
CA PRO A 648 28.37 12.77 -4.03
C PRO A 648 27.26 13.51 -3.26
N GLU A 649 27.61 14.27 -2.22
CA GLU A 649 26.67 15.12 -1.46
C GLU A 649 26.44 16.50 -2.12
N ASP A 650 27.23 16.87 -3.12
CA ASP A 650 27.09 18.15 -3.82
C ASP A 650 25.87 18.13 -4.75
N GLY A 651 24.80 18.80 -4.33
CA GLY A 651 23.54 18.88 -5.07
C GLY A 651 23.54 19.85 -6.25
N ASP A 652 24.62 20.62 -6.45
CA ASP A 652 24.80 21.48 -7.63
C ASP A 652 25.45 20.71 -8.78
N VAL A 653 26.24 19.69 -8.47
CA VAL A 653 26.86 18.77 -9.44
C VAL A 653 26.01 17.52 -9.67
N ASN A 654 25.42 16.97 -8.61
CA ASN A 654 24.67 15.70 -8.66
C ASN A 654 23.16 15.89 -8.66
N ILE A 655 22.48 15.07 -9.47
CA ILE A 655 21.02 15.05 -9.52
C ILE A 655 20.50 14.20 -8.36
N LYS A 656 19.74 14.82 -7.46
CA LYS A 656 19.13 14.13 -6.31
C LYS A 656 18.34 12.90 -6.74
N SER A 657 18.55 11.75 -6.08
CA SER A 657 17.86 10.49 -6.37
C SER A 657 16.33 10.62 -6.35
N SER A 658 15.78 11.44 -5.45
CA SER A 658 14.34 11.76 -5.43
C SER A 658 13.84 12.40 -6.74
N ARG A 659 14.62 13.29 -7.36
CA ARG A 659 14.25 13.91 -8.65
C ARG A 659 14.27 12.89 -9.78
N ILE A 660 15.26 12.01 -9.79
CA ILE A 660 15.36 10.92 -10.79
C ILE A 660 14.10 10.05 -10.71
N LEU A 661 13.74 9.60 -9.50
CA LEU A 661 12.57 8.74 -9.32
C LEU A 661 11.26 9.46 -9.64
N ILE A 662 11.12 10.73 -9.24
CA ILE A 662 9.96 11.56 -9.61
C ILE A 662 9.87 11.71 -11.13
N SER A 663 10.99 11.96 -11.83
CA SER A 663 11.02 12.07 -13.29
C SER A 663 10.63 10.75 -13.96
N ALA A 664 11.23 9.64 -13.54
CA ALA A 664 10.97 8.31 -14.10
C ALA A 664 9.49 7.89 -13.95
N ILE A 665 8.91 8.10 -12.77
CA ILE A 665 7.48 7.85 -12.53
C ILE A 665 6.62 8.81 -13.37
N SER A 666 7.01 10.08 -13.49
CA SER A 666 6.29 11.07 -14.30
C SER A 666 6.37 10.76 -15.80
N GLU A 667 7.51 10.30 -16.30
CA GLU A 667 7.69 9.78 -17.66
C GLU A 667 6.89 8.50 -17.88
N GLY A 668 6.72 7.71 -16.82
CA GLY A 668 6.06 6.42 -16.84
C GLY A 668 6.98 5.30 -17.29
N VAL A 669 8.30 5.44 -17.16
CA VAL A 669 9.30 4.40 -17.47
C VAL A 669 10.55 4.64 -16.62
N PHE A 670 11.13 3.57 -16.07
CA PHE A 670 12.46 3.62 -15.48
C PHE A 670 13.48 3.33 -16.56
N ARG A 671 14.40 4.27 -16.80
CA ARG A 671 15.50 4.08 -17.74
C ARG A 671 16.82 4.17 -16.99
N PHE A 672 17.81 3.44 -17.50
CA PHE A 672 19.16 3.44 -16.95
C PHE A 672 19.93 4.74 -17.29
N ASP A 673 19.61 5.36 -18.43
CA ASP A 673 20.16 6.67 -18.87
C ASP A 673 19.58 7.87 -18.12
N ALA A 674 18.82 7.65 -17.04
CA ALA A 674 18.19 8.69 -16.25
C ALA A 674 19.25 9.49 -15.45
N ALA A 675 19.83 10.46 -16.14
CA ALA A 675 20.57 11.63 -15.69
C ALA A 675 21.44 11.41 -14.44
N PHE A 676 22.72 11.13 -14.65
CA PHE A 676 23.71 11.17 -13.58
C PHE A 676 24.16 12.61 -13.31
N GLY A 677 24.69 12.88 -12.11
CA GLY A 677 25.50 14.08 -11.93
C GLY A 677 26.67 14.00 -12.89
N HIS A 678 26.89 15.00 -13.72
CA HIS A 678 27.97 14.98 -14.70
C HIS A 678 28.90 16.15 -14.43
N THR A 679 30.15 15.84 -14.09
CA THR A 679 31.23 16.81 -14.26
C THR A 679 31.55 16.94 -15.74
N SER A 680 32.06 18.09 -16.17
CA SER A 680 32.55 18.19 -17.55
C SER A 680 33.74 17.23 -17.72
N GLY A 681 33.88 16.58 -18.89
CA GLY A 681 35.00 15.66 -19.13
C GLY A 681 36.38 16.31 -18.93
N GLU A 682 36.49 17.61 -19.23
CA GLU A 682 37.71 18.40 -18.97
C GLU A 682 38.01 18.55 -17.48
N GLU A 683 36.99 18.71 -16.64
CA GLU A 683 37.14 18.82 -15.20
C GLU A 683 37.56 17.49 -14.57
N PHE A 684 36.91 16.38 -14.93
CA PHE A 684 37.35 15.05 -14.50
C PHE A 684 38.82 14.77 -14.85
N ILE A 685 39.20 15.00 -16.12
CA ILE A 685 40.58 14.81 -16.59
C ILE A 685 41.55 15.71 -15.81
N ARG A 686 41.18 16.98 -15.58
CA ARG A 686 42.00 17.95 -14.84
C ARG A 686 42.23 17.50 -13.40
N GLU A 687 41.18 17.16 -12.65
CA GLU A 687 41.30 16.72 -11.26
C GLU A 687 42.12 15.42 -11.15
N LYS A 688 41.86 14.45 -12.04
CA LYS A 688 42.62 13.20 -12.12
C LYS A 688 44.11 13.47 -12.33
N ARG A 689 44.48 14.21 -13.38
CA ARG A 689 45.89 14.47 -13.71
C ARG A 689 46.56 15.36 -12.67
N GLN A 690 45.83 16.28 -12.03
CA GLN A 690 46.36 17.07 -10.92
C GLN A 690 46.71 16.19 -9.71
N PHE A 691 45.89 15.18 -9.41
CA PHE A 691 46.17 14.23 -8.33
C PHE A 691 47.40 13.36 -8.66
N LEU A 692 47.45 12.83 -9.88
CA LEU A 692 48.54 11.99 -10.38
C LEU A 692 49.88 12.73 -10.43
N GLY A 693 49.86 14.02 -10.78
CA GLY A 693 51.06 14.88 -10.90
C GLY A 693 51.59 15.46 -9.58
N LYS A 694 50.97 15.15 -8.44
CA LYS A 694 51.42 15.60 -7.11
C LYS A 694 51.99 14.42 -6.32
N ARG A 695 53.05 14.65 -5.53
CA ARG A 695 53.52 13.70 -4.51
C ARG A 695 52.91 14.03 -3.14
N SER A 696 52.83 13.02 -2.28
CA SER A 696 52.39 13.12 -0.89
C SER A 696 53.43 12.48 0.03
N GLU A 697 53.51 12.96 1.27
CA GLU A 697 54.32 12.34 2.32
C GLU A 697 53.68 11.06 2.88
N GLN A 698 52.34 10.99 2.86
CA GLN A 698 51.58 9.79 3.21
C GLN A 698 51.26 8.99 1.93
N PRO A 699 51.33 7.64 1.98
CA PRO A 699 51.03 6.82 0.83
C PRO A 699 49.55 6.93 0.46
N ARG A 700 49.27 7.00 -0.84
CA ARG A 700 47.91 7.23 -1.36
C ARG A 700 47.46 6.03 -2.18
N PHE A 701 46.21 5.65 -1.97
CA PHE A 701 45.48 4.77 -2.87
C PHE A 701 44.52 5.63 -3.69
N LEU A 702 44.65 5.56 -5.02
CA LEU A 702 43.71 6.20 -5.95
C LEU A 702 42.94 5.13 -6.70
N TYR A 703 41.62 5.26 -6.70
CA TYR A 703 40.74 4.63 -7.66
C TYR A 703 40.20 5.68 -8.63
N THR A 704 40.37 5.45 -9.92
CA THR A 704 39.70 6.25 -10.95
C THR A 704 39.10 5.35 -12.01
N HIS A 705 37.93 5.73 -12.51
CA HIS A 705 37.16 4.97 -13.47
C HIS A 705 36.81 5.88 -14.65
N VAL A 706 37.42 5.63 -15.79
CA VAL A 706 37.21 6.38 -17.03
C VAL A 706 36.06 5.73 -17.79
N ASP A 707 35.01 6.49 -18.12
CA ASP A 707 33.81 6.00 -18.84
C ASP A 707 34.07 5.56 -20.31
N ARG A 708 35.34 5.39 -20.72
CA ARG A 708 35.75 5.06 -22.09
C ARG A 708 36.68 3.85 -22.10
N PRO A 709 36.56 2.98 -23.13
CA PRO A 709 35.66 3.06 -24.29
C PRO A 709 34.15 2.90 -23.98
N GLY A 710 33.82 2.30 -22.84
CA GLY A 710 32.44 2.05 -22.40
C GLY A 710 31.78 0.92 -23.16
N HIS A 711 30.77 0.27 -22.57
CA HIS A 711 30.03 -0.79 -23.23
C HIS A 711 29.00 -0.26 -24.24
N THR A 712 28.44 -1.13 -25.06
CA THR A 712 27.35 -0.77 -25.99
C THR A 712 26.04 -0.44 -25.28
N THR A 713 25.07 0.16 -25.99
CA THR A 713 23.79 0.55 -25.39
C THR A 713 22.95 -0.66 -24.92
N ASP A 714 22.42 -0.61 -23.68
CA ASP A 714 21.57 -1.66 -23.06
C ASP A 714 20.18 -1.90 -23.70
N ILE A 715 19.96 -1.38 -24.90
CA ILE A 715 18.70 -1.46 -25.64
C ILE A 715 18.44 -2.85 -26.24
N GLY A 716 19.44 -3.74 -26.22
CA GLY A 716 19.31 -5.13 -26.71
C GLY A 716 19.32 -5.26 -28.24
N VAL A 717 19.80 -4.23 -28.94
CA VAL A 717 19.98 -4.20 -30.39
C VAL A 717 21.26 -3.43 -30.68
N LEU A 718 22.22 -4.09 -31.32
CA LEU A 718 23.45 -3.44 -31.80
C LEU A 718 23.17 -2.73 -33.13
N ALA A 719 23.80 -1.56 -33.33
CA ALA A 719 23.82 -0.92 -34.64
C ALA A 719 24.72 -1.72 -35.61
N ASP A 720 24.46 -1.61 -36.91
CA ASP A 720 25.23 -2.31 -37.95
C ASP A 720 26.73 -1.97 -37.91
N ASN A 721 27.08 -0.79 -37.38
CA ASN A 721 28.45 -0.29 -37.23
C ASN A 721 28.88 -0.07 -35.76
N GLU A 722 28.27 -0.79 -34.81
CA GLU A 722 28.55 -0.57 -33.37
C GLU A 722 30.00 -0.89 -33.01
N THR A 723 30.61 -1.93 -33.59
CA THR A 723 32.01 -2.28 -33.35
C THR A 723 32.96 -1.17 -33.81
N GLU A 724 32.72 -0.56 -34.96
CA GLU A 724 33.53 0.56 -35.45
C GLU A 724 33.38 1.82 -34.58
N LEU A 725 32.16 2.08 -34.09
CA LEU A 725 31.91 3.18 -33.15
C LEU A 725 32.59 2.94 -31.80
N TRP A 726 32.61 1.70 -31.33
CA TRP A 726 33.32 1.32 -30.12
C TRP A 726 34.84 1.44 -30.30
N GLU A 727 35.37 1.03 -31.45
CA GLU A 727 36.79 1.19 -31.80
C GLU A 727 37.23 2.66 -31.79
N GLU A 728 36.40 3.59 -32.26
CA GLU A 728 36.68 5.03 -32.17
C GLU A 728 36.81 5.48 -30.71
N ARG A 729 35.92 5.02 -29.82
CA ARG A 729 36.00 5.30 -28.38
C ARG A 729 37.26 4.69 -27.74
N LEU A 730 37.67 3.50 -28.19
CA LEU A 730 38.90 2.85 -27.76
C LEU A 730 40.14 3.70 -28.10
N ARG A 731 40.21 4.29 -29.30
CA ARG A 731 41.34 5.17 -29.67
C ARG A 731 41.44 6.40 -28.75
N ILE A 732 40.30 6.96 -28.35
CA ILE A 732 40.25 8.07 -27.39
C ILE A 732 40.73 7.61 -26.02
N ALA A 733 40.27 6.44 -25.55
CA ALA A 733 40.69 5.85 -24.28
C ALA A 733 42.20 5.58 -24.24
N ASN A 734 42.78 5.08 -25.33
CA ASN A 734 44.23 4.89 -25.47
C ASN A 734 45.01 6.20 -25.35
N GLY A 735 44.54 7.28 -26.00
CA GLY A 735 45.18 8.60 -25.88
C GLY A 735 45.11 9.14 -24.45
N GLU A 736 43.98 8.96 -23.78
CA GLU A 736 43.82 9.34 -22.38
C GLU A 736 44.73 8.53 -21.44
N LEU A 737 44.87 7.23 -21.68
CA LEU A 737 45.78 6.34 -20.97
C LEU A 737 47.25 6.74 -21.14
N GLU A 738 47.71 7.02 -22.36
CA GLU A 738 49.07 7.48 -22.60
C GLU A 738 49.40 8.78 -21.84
N ASP A 739 48.49 9.75 -21.90
CA ASP A 739 48.65 11.02 -21.19
C ASP A 739 48.69 10.83 -19.67
N ASP A 740 47.79 10.01 -19.11
CA ASP A 740 47.73 9.76 -17.66
C ASP A 740 48.99 9.06 -17.17
N LEU A 741 49.49 8.08 -17.94
CA LEU A 741 50.75 7.40 -17.66
C LEU A 741 51.95 8.35 -17.78
N ALA A 742 51.95 9.26 -18.76
CA ALA A 742 53.01 10.25 -18.90
C ALA A 742 53.12 11.13 -17.64
N VAL A 743 51.98 11.62 -17.12
CA VAL A 743 51.93 12.42 -15.89
C VAL A 743 52.44 11.64 -14.69
N VAL A 744 51.94 10.41 -14.49
CA VAL A 744 52.34 9.57 -13.34
C VAL A 744 53.81 9.22 -13.38
N LEU A 745 54.33 8.78 -14.53
CA LEU A 745 55.71 8.30 -14.64
C LEU A 745 56.71 9.45 -14.54
N GLU A 746 56.33 10.67 -14.92
CA GLU A 746 57.15 11.87 -14.72
C GLU A 746 57.25 12.25 -13.22
N HIS A 747 56.14 12.19 -12.48
CA HIS A 747 56.07 12.73 -11.12
C HIS A 747 56.25 11.67 -10.03
N ASN A 748 55.80 10.44 -10.26
CA ASN A 748 55.85 9.33 -9.30
C ASN A 748 56.23 7.98 -9.96
N PRO A 749 57.47 7.84 -10.47
CA PRO A 749 57.96 6.61 -11.11
C PRO A 749 58.07 5.39 -10.18
N ASP A 750 57.97 5.58 -8.86
CA ASP A 750 58.04 4.50 -7.86
C ASP A 750 56.65 4.01 -7.43
N ALA A 751 55.57 4.56 -8.00
CA ALA A 751 54.21 4.12 -7.74
C ALA A 751 53.96 2.70 -8.29
N LEU A 752 53.09 1.96 -7.60
CA LEU A 752 52.48 0.75 -8.12
C LEU A 752 51.27 1.18 -8.95
N ILE A 753 51.34 0.94 -10.26
CA ILE A 753 50.32 1.39 -11.21
C ILE A 753 49.62 0.17 -11.79
N ILE A 754 48.29 0.14 -11.64
CA ILE A 754 47.42 -0.88 -12.22
C ILE A 754 46.58 -0.19 -13.28
N VAL A 755 46.70 -0.66 -14.51
CA VAL A 755 45.82 -0.32 -15.62
C VAL A 755 44.95 -1.53 -15.87
N ALA A 756 43.63 -1.38 -15.75
CA ALA A 756 42.71 -2.48 -15.97
C ALA A 756 41.39 -2.02 -16.57
N ALA A 757 40.56 -2.97 -16.99
CA ALA A 757 39.14 -2.73 -17.15
C ALA A 757 38.33 -3.44 -16.07
N ASP A 758 37.12 -3.00 -15.89
CA ASP A 758 36.14 -3.64 -15.02
C ASP A 758 35.50 -4.88 -15.67
N HIS A 759 35.12 -4.81 -16.94
CA HIS A 759 34.49 -5.90 -17.72
C HIS A 759 34.71 -5.75 -19.24
N GLY A 760 33.97 -6.51 -20.05
CA GLY A 760 34.05 -6.50 -21.52
C GLY A 760 33.01 -5.58 -22.21
N PRO A 761 33.07 -5.40 -23.54
CA PRO A 761 32.37 -4.32 -24.25
C PRO A 761 30.93 -4.59 -24.69
N TYR A 762 30.43 -5.83 -24.62
CA TYR A 762 29.09 -6.22 -25.10
C TYR A 762 28.89 -6.01 -26.62
N LEU A 763 29.85 -6.41 -27.45
CA LEU A 763 29.79 -6.28 -28.92
C LEU A 763 29.22 -7.52 -29.63
N THR A 764 28.90 -8.58 -28.90
CA THR A 764 28.33 -9.81 -29.48
C THR A 764 26.81 -9.89 -29.34
N LYS A 765 26.19 -10.54 -30.33
CA LYS A 765 24.77 -10.90 -30.36
C LYS A 765 23.83 -9.70 -30.22
N ASN A 766 23.29 -9.48 -29.02
CA ASN A 766 22.28 -8.46 -28.73
C ASN A 766 22.85 -7.25 -27.97
N GLY A 767 24.14 -7.23 -27.66
CA GLY A 767 24.75 -6.17 -26.85
C GLY A 767 24.20 -6.07 -25.44
N LYS A 768 23.71 -7.19 -24.87
CA LYS A 768 23.12 -7.25 -23.52
C LYS A 768 23.27 -8.66 -22.93
N ASP A 769 22.49 -8.97 -21.89
CA ASP A 769 22.30 -10.30 -21.33
C ASP A 769 21.82 -11.31 -22.39
N LEU A 770 22.40 -12.51 -22.38
CA LEU A 770 22.13 -13.60 -23.31
C LEU A 770 21.09 -14.60 -22.80
N ASN A 771 20.21 -14.16 -21.91
CA ASN A 771 19.23 -15.04 -21.27
C ASN A 771 18.15 -15.55 -22.24
N VAL A 772 17.63 -16.76 -21.96
CA VAL A 772 16.56 -17.46 -22.72
C VAL A 772 15.27 -16.62 -22.65
N PRO A 773 14.53 -16.36 -23.75
CA PRO A 773 14.28 -17.27 -24.88
C PRO A 773 15.03 -16.98 -26.19
N ALA A 774 15.84 -15.92 -26.26
CA ALA A 774 16.47 -15.51 -27.52
C ALA A 774 17.66 -16.40 -27.93
N TYR A 775 18.42 -16.88 -26.94
CA TYR A 775 19.57 -17.76 -27.13
C TYR A 775 19.40 -18.98 -26.23
N SER A 776 19.67 -20.17 -26.76
CA SER A 776 19.80 -21.38 -25.96
C SER A 776 21.20 -21.48 -25.39
N LEU A 777 21.40 -22.27 -24.33
CA LEU A 777 22.72 -22.46 -23.71
C LEU A 777 23.78 -22.86 -24.76
N GLY A 778 23.42 -23.74 -25.71
CA GLY A 778 24.32 -24.19 -26.77
C GLY A 778 24.66 -23.14 -27.85
N ASP A 779 23.99 -21.99 -27.87
CA ASP A 779 24.31 -20.88 -28.80
C ASP A 779 25.42 -19.97 -28.27
N ILE A 780 25.77 -20.11 -26.98
CA ILE A 780 26.70 -19.24 -26.26
C ILE A 780 28.09 -19.86 -26.32
N THR A 781 29.00 -19.15 -26.98
CA THR A 781 30.41 -19.52 -27.16
C THR A 781 31.29 -18.87 -26.10
N ARG A 782 32.53 -19.33 -25.98
CA ARG A 782 33.50 -18.67 -25.09
C ARG A 782 33.72 -17.21 -25.46
N TYR A 783 33.62 -16.82 -26.73
CA TYR A 783 33.80 -15.43 -27.17
C TYR A 783 32.67 -14.52 -26.68
N ASP A 784 31.44 -15.05 -26.62
CA ASP A 784 30.32 -14.33 -26.02
C ASP A 784 30.53 -14.11 -24.50
N VAL A 785 31.25 -15.02 -23.83
CA VAL A 785 31.65 -14.90 -22.43
C VAL A 785 32.82 -13.92 -22.27
N GLN A 786 33.84 -13.99 -23.14
CA GLN A 786 34.94 -13.03 -23.19
C GLN A 786 34.42 -11.60 -23.38
N ASP A 787 33.42 -11.42 -24.25
CA ASP A 787 32.78 -10.13 -24.52
C ASP A 787 32.15 -9.47 -23.27
N ARG A 788 31.75 -10.27 -22.28
CA ARG A 788 31.09 -9.77 -21.05
C ARG A 788 32.03 -9.71 -19.86
N TYR A 789 32.98 -10.65 -19.76
CA TYR A 789 33.83 -10.80 -18.59
C TYR A 789 35.31 -10.55 -18.86
N GLY A 790 35.76 -10.54 -20.11
CA GLY A 790 37.16 -10.32 -20.46
C GLY A 790 37.61 -8.91 -20.13
N THR A 791 38.80 -8.77 -19.54
CA THR A 791 39.33 -7.48 -19.09
C THR A 791 40.81 -7.34 -19.42
N LEU A 792 41.22 -6.14 -19.81
CA LEU A 792 42.62 -5.74 -19.80
C LEU A 792 43.16 -5.74 -18.37
N LEU A 793 44.37 -6.26 -18.18
CA LEU A 793 45.13 -6.06 -16.95
C LEU A 793 46.62 -5.89 -17.26
N ALA A 794 47.16 -4.75 -16.84
CA ALA A 794 48.57 -4.45 -16.89
C ALA A 794 49.01 -3.81 -15.56
N ILE A 795 50.08 -4.34 -14.95
CA ILE A 795 50.59 -3.86 -13.66
C ILE A 795 52.06 -3.49 -13.80
N ARG A 796 52.40 -2.27 -13.41
CA ARG A 796 53.77 -1.83 -13.20
C ARG A 796 54.10 -1.90 -11.72
N TRP A 797 54.89 -2.91 -11.36
CA TRP A 797 55.39 -3.06 -10.00
C TRP A 797 56.58 -2.12 -9.74
N PRO A 798 56.73 -1.54 -8.54
CA PRO A 798 57.90 -0.71 -8.20
C PRO A 798 59.22 -1.49 -8.20
N GLU A 799 59.17 -2.80 -7.97
CA GLU A 799 60.33 -3.69 -7.87
C GLU A 799 60.25 -4.81 -8.91
N LYS A 800 61.39 -5.09 -9.57
CA LYS A 800 61.54 -6.22 -10.48
C LYS A 800 61.34 -7.56 -9.74
N GLY A 801 60.78 -8.54 -10.43
CA GLY A 801 60.54 -9.90 -9.93
C GLY A 801 59.14 -10.11 -9.36
N TYR A 802 58.35 -9.05 -9.16
CA TYR A 802 56.95 -9.15 -8.72
C TYR A 802 55.97 -9.40 -9.86
N GLU A 803 56.38 -9.16 -11.10
CA GLU A 803 55.55 -9.31 -12.30
C GLU A 803 55.01 -10.74 -12.46
N THR A 804 55.74 -11.75 -11.97
CA THR A 804 55.37 -13.17 -12.11
C THR A 804 55.18 -13.88 -10.76
N ARG A 805 55.18 -13.12 -9.66
CA ARG A 805 55.18 -13.68 -8.29
C ARG A 805 53.83 -14.23 -7.86
N TYR A 806 52.74 -13.66 -8.37
CA TYR A 806 51.37 -14.03 -8.01
C TYR A 806 50.63 -14.51 -9.27
N ASP A 807 49.92 -15.64 -9.15
CA ASP A 807 49.09 -16.20 -10.23
C ASP A 807 47.79 -15.40 -10.36
N ILE A 808 47.84 -14.16 -10.85
CA ILE A 808 46.64 -13.32 -11.02
C ILE A 808 45.84 -13.82 -12.23
N ARG A 809 44.58 -14.21 -12.03
CA ARG A 809 43.70 -14.70 -13.13
C ARG A 809 42.39 -13.95 -13.25
N ILE A 810 41.87 -13.46 -12.13
CA ILE A 810 40.70 -12.59 -12.12
C ILE A 810 41.10 -11.18 -11.69
N LEU A 811 40.36 -10.17 -12.13
CA LEU A 811 40.60 -8.79 -11.70
C LEU A 811 40.59 -8.64 -10.16
N GLN A 812 39.77 -9.44 -9.49
CA GLN A 812 39.62 -9.44 -8.03
C GLN A 812 40.85 -10.02 -7.29
N ASP A 813 41.81 -10.65 -7.99
CA ASP A 813 43.08 -11.10 -7.41
C ASP A 813 44.08 -9.93 -7.22
N VAL A 814 43.84 -8.78 -7.86
CA VAL A 814 44.80 -7.66 -7.91
C VAL A 814 45.06 -7.05 -6.53
N LEU A 815 44.03 -6.64 -5.78
CA LEU A 815 44.24 -6.06 -4.45
C LEU A 815 44.84 -7.05 -3.44
N PRO A 816 44.43 -8.34 -3.39
CA PRO A 816 45.15 -9.37 -2.65
C PRO A 816 46.65 -9.43 -2.96
N ALA A 817 47.05 -9.34 -4.24
CA ALA A 817 48.45 -9.32 -4.65
C ALA A 817 49.17 -8.04 -4.20
N VAL A 818 48.52 -6.89 -4.30
CA VAL A 818 49.02 -5.60 -3.81
C VAL A 818 49.25 -5.66 -2.30
N PHE A 819 48.30 -6.18 -1.52
CA PHE A 819 48.45 -6.30 -0.07
C PHE A 819 49.56 -7.29 0.31
N ALA A 820 49.70 -8.41 -0.40
CA ALA A 820 50.83 -9.32 -0.22
C ALA A 820 52.18 -8.61 -0.44
N TYR A 821 52.27 -7.74 -1.46
CA TYR A 821 53.44 -6.90 -1.70
C TYR A 821 53.68 -5.86 -0.59
N ILE A 822 52.66 -5.09 -0.21
CA ILE A 822 52.73 -4.03 0.81
C ILE A 822 53.20 -4.58 2.17
N TYR A 823 52.68 -5.73 2.58
CA TYR A 823 53.02 -6.36 3.86
C TYR A 823 54.25 -7.28 3.78
N GLY A 824 54.80 -7.52 2.59
CA GLY A 824 55.93 -8.45 2.38
C GLY A 824 55.61 -9.88 2.80
N ASP A 825 54.37 -10.33 2.55
CA ASP A 825 53.86 -11.64 2.98
C ASP A 825 53.05 -12.29 1.86
N ASP A 826 53.71 -13.14 1.09
CA ASP A 826 53.11 -13.83 -0.07
C ASP A 826 51.88 -14.67 0.33
N ALA A 827 51.80 -15.17 1.56
CA ALA A 827 50.67 -15.96 2.02
C ALA A 827 49.37 -15.14 2.13
N LEU A 828 49.45 -13.81 2.15
CA LEU A 828 48.27 -12.95 2.11
C LEU A 828 47.50 -13.06 0.80
N PHE A 829 48.18 -13.32 -0.32
CA PHE A 829 47.53 -13.47 -1.61
C PHE A 829 46.47 -14.56 -1.56
N ASP A 830 46.83 -15.77 -1.12
CA ASP A 830 45.92 -16.90 -1.01
C ASP A 830 44.87 -16.74 0.11
N ARG A 831 45.20 -16.03 1.18
CA ARG A 831 44.27 -15.82 2.31
C ARG A 831 43.19 -14.79 2.01
N LEU A 832 43.49 -13.81 1.15
CA LEU A 832 42.58 -12.70 0.83
C LEU A 832 41.79 -12.94 -0.45
N ARG A 833 42.36 -13.62 -1.46
CA ARG A 833 41.68 -13.82 -2.75
C ARG A 833 40.35 -14.57 -2.62
N MET A 834 39.47 -14.32 -3.58
CA MET A 834 38.19 -15.04 -3.69
C MET A 834 38.29 -16.23 -4.63
N GLU A 835 37.21 -17.01 -4.70
CA GLU A 835 37.06 -18.06 -5.69
C GLU A 835 37.01 -17.47 -7.10
N ARG A 836 37.70 -18.11 -8.05
CA ARG A 836 37.82 -17.68 -9.44
C ARG A 836 36.64 -18.13 -10.28
N LYS A 837 35.45 -17.66 -9.90
CA LYS A 837 34.19 -18.05 -10.52
C LYS A 837 33.36 -16.82 -10.88
N THR A 838 32.85 -16.78 -12.12
CA THR A 838 31.90 -15.73 -12.51
C THR A 838 30.60 -15.86 -11.72
N LEU A 839 30.06 -14.73 -11.26
CA LEU A 839 28.96 -14.71 -10.28
C LEU A 839 27.58 -14.53 -10.89
N TYR A 840 27.49 -14.07 -12.14
CA TYR A 840 26.24 -13.63 -12.78
C TYR A 840 25.93 -14.47 -14.03
N PRO A 841 25.61 -15.77 -13.88
CA PRO A 841 25.43 -16.69 -15.00
C PRO A 841 24.30 -16.29 -15.96
N TYR A 842 23.33 -15.51 -15.49
CA TYR A 842 22.19 -15.08 -16.32
C TYR A 842 22.60 -14.15 -17.46
N VAL A 843 23.70 -13.40 -17.31
CA VAL A 843 24.22 -12.50 -18.35
C VAL A 843 24.77 -13.28 -19.55
N THR A 844 25.20 -14.52 -19.31
CA THR A 844 25.73 -15.48 -20.28
C THR A 844 24.83 -16.70 -20.42
N GLY A 845 23.51 -16.56 -20.21
CA GLY A 845 22.50 -17.59 -20.44
C GLY A 845 22.73 -18.92 -19.68
N GLY A 846 23.51 -18.89 -18.60
CA GLY A 846 23.86 -20.03 -17.76
C GLY A 846 25.33 -20.47 -17.83
N VAL A 847 26.13 -19.97 -18.78
CA VAL A 847 27.55 -20.31 -18.91
C VAL A 847 28.36 -19.61 -17.82
N VAL A 848 29.21 -20.33 -17.11
CA VAL A 848 30.11 -19.76 -16.09
C VAL A 848 31.58 -20.05 -16.42
N VAL A 849 32.48 -19.33 -15.78
CA VAL A 849 33.93 -19.54 -15.91
C VAL A 849 34.47 -19.88 -14.53
N GLU A 850 35.15 -21.01 -14.42
CA GLU A 850 35.79 -21.51 -13.20
C GLU A 850 37.28 -21.71 -13.44
N ASP A 851 38.13 -20.98 -12.71
CA ASP A 851 39.60 -21.02 -12.85
C ASP A 851 40.12 -20.82 -14.29
N GLY A 852 39.39 -20.03 -15.09
CA GLY A 852 39.68 -19.75 -16.50
C GLY A 852 39.12 -20.78 -17.48
N ILE A 853 38.35 -21.77 -17.03
CA ILE A 853 37.70 -22.79 -17.86
C ILE A 853 36.21 -22.49 -17.99
N VAL A 854 35.69 -22.59 -19.22
CA VAL A 854 34.27 -22.43 -19.52
C VAL A 854 33.49 -23.66 -19.06
N VAL A 855 32.40 -23.45 -18.34
CA VAL A 855 31.49 -24.50 -17.85
C VAL A 855 30.09 -24.22 -18.42
N GLY A 856 29.61 -25.14 -19.26
CA GLY A 856 28.39 -25.02 -20.05
C GLY A 856 28.60 -24.36 -21.42
N GLY A 857 27.54 -24.31 -22.21
CA GLY A 857 27.55 -23.68 -23.53
C GLY A 857 28.23 -24.49 -24.64
N ALA A 858 28.55 -23.83 -25.75
CA ALA A 858 29.14 -24.45 -26.94
C ALA A 858 30.62 -24.87 -26.74
N ASP A 859 31.30 -24.25 -25.78
CA ASP A 859 32.74 -24.42 -25.52
C ASP A 859 33.02 -25.03 -24.14
N ASP A 860 32.09 -25.82 -23.61
CA ASP A 860 32.22 -26.50 -22.32
C ASP A 860 33.55 -27.26 -22.19
N GLY A 861 34.24 -27.06 -21.06
CA GLY A 861 35.54 -27.65 -20.74
C GLY A 861 36.74 -27.02 -21.47
N LYS A 862 36.54 -26.01 -22.32
CA LYS A 862 37.64 -25.30 -22.98
C LYS A 862 38.12 -24.11 -22.14
N PRO A 863 39.39 -23.68 -22.29
CA PRO A 863 39.84 -22.40 -21.74
C PRO A 863 39.02 -21.23 -22.27
N LEU A 864 38.73 -20.25 -21.41
CA LEU A 864 38.08 -19.01 -21.79
C LEU A 864 38.93 -18.26 -22.83
N PHE A 865 40.25 -18.20 -22.62
CA PHE A 865 41.22 -17.59 -23.52
C PHE A 865 42.25 -18.60 -24.00
N ASP A 866 42.72 -18.47 -25.24
CA ASP A 866 43.87 -19.23 -25.75
C ASP A 866 45.20 -18.63 -25.27
N ARG A 867 45.26 -17.30 -25.16
CA ARG A 867 46.41 -16.56 -24.66
C ARG A 867 46.28 -16.37 -23.15
N VAL A 868 47.04 -17.16 -22.39
CA VAL A 868 47.12 -17.06 -20.93
C VAL A 868 48.58 -16.95 -20.51
N GLY A 869 48.90 -16.04 -19.61
CA GLY A 869 50.24 -15.87 -19.07
C GLY A 869 50.62 -14.41 -18.84
N ILE A 870 51.91 -14.18 -18.59
CA ILE A 870 52.42 -12.84 -18.25
C ILE A 870 53.46 -12.41 -19.28
N ARG A 871 53.22 -11.29 -19.96
CA ARG A 871 54.19 -10.65 -20.85
C ARG A 871 54.92 -9.55 -20.09
N VAL A 872 56.24 -9.61 -20.14
CA VAL A 872 57.15 -8.57 -19.67
C VAL A 872 58.10 -8.21 -20.80
N LEU A 873 58.55 -6.95 -20.84
CA LEU A 873 59.60 -6.56 -21.77
C LEU A 873 60.88 -7.34 -21.38
N LYS A 874 61.29 -8.29 -22.22
CA LYS A 874 62.57 -8.98 -22.02
C LYS A 874 63.68 -7.95 -22.21
N ASP A 875 64.55 -7.80 -21.21
CA ASP A 875 65.75 -6.94 -21.30
C ASP A 875 66.42 -7.20 -22.66
N ARG A 876 66.46 -6.17 -23.53
CA ARG A 876 67.04 -6.27 -24.88
C ARG A 876 68.54 -6.51 -24.84
#